data_AF-A0A9Q0MKG2-F1
#
_entry.id   AF-A0A9Q0MKG2-F1
#
_cell.length_a   1.000
_cell.length_b   1.000
_cell.length_c   1.000
_cell.angle_alpha   90.00
_cell.angle_beta   90.00
_cell.angle_gamma   90.00
#
_symmetry.space_group_name_H-M   'P 1'
#
loop_
_entity.id
_entity.type
_entity.pdbx_description
1 polymer ?
#
loop_
_entity_poly.entity_id
_entity_poly.type
_entity_poly.pdbx_seq_one_letter_code
_entity_poly.pdbx_strand_id
1 'polypeptide(L)'
;MVFGKHYNGYSSSIRSGIYNEVAVTLPSFLTMLPVDMMNESVSAEVLISTPALQKTYLPVDREYNDEWTPIALAIQRGRDHGIPAYHEAVNLCEARLGLAKHQSITFDDIENVSGSPEARRNLESIYMDAADIDLIAGALSERPALGTVFGPTLSCLLALQFANLRNADRFWYENDIPPSSLSLEQLQAVRRSSLAGLMCAAGVVTQSQPKAFIREDPYLNFRQTCDQISGLDLSSWKSEDDSTSTEGFEDIEPITTPAPFLDELNPDLINAAVERAKESLSERRRFEYEAWLERGGIDAKSPDGTAASFSKANRNALHIANSSLFYELASNEILNTLHSIHRRKRQAFGNNLGVFRDDFANSLQSIDVNLLTGSISPITLEPQCEDFTIPCDATTPFRSLSGHCNNLRNPELGKSLTTFARLLPPVYEDGVSRPRQTSITGSPLPNPRTISALIHPDISNLHTRYALIVMQYAQFLDHDLTMTPIHKGFQESIPSCRPCDSPRTVHPECNPIPIPAGDHYYPEINVTSGERLCFPFMRSLPGQQSLGPREQINQNTAFLDASQIYGENSCVCTKLKGFAGRMNSTQHPIRGKELLPQSPHHPECKSPSGMCFIAGDGRASEQPGLTAIHTTFLREHNRIVEGLRGVNPPHWNNEQLFNHARRIVVAQNQHLTFNEFLPRILSWNAVNLYGLKLLPQGYYKEYNPNCNPGIVSEFAAAAFRIGHSLLRPHIPRLSINHQPIDPPLLLRDGFFKMDALLAPGIMDEIMRGLVATPMETLDQFITGEVTNHLFEDRRIPFSGIDLVSLNVQRARDHGIPSYNNYRALCNLKRAQTWDDLSREIPPEVIARFKRIYASVDDIDLFPGGMSERPLQGGLVGPTFACIIGIQFRQLRKCDRFWYETDDPNLRFTEAQLNEIRKTTLAKIICENMEITGDMQRAAFDLPSNFLNPRVPCHTMPQIDLSAWRENVVVGCQISGRQIGVGQSAFPSPCTSCICTNEGTQCASLRITDCNQLAREWSREAILADDVCSAQCGLVLQGNQAPGIPGLSPPPSRTI
;
A
#
# COMPACT_ATOMS: atom_id res chain seq x y z
N MET A 1 26.04 17.03 -33.41
CA MET A 1 26.14 16.01 -32.34
C MET A 1 27.39 15.18 -32.58
N VAL A 2 28.04 14.66 -31.54
CA VAL A 2 29.16 13.73 -31.72
C VAL A 2 28.57 12.36 -32.04
N PHE A 3 28.57 11.99 -33.33
CA PHE A 3 28.14 10.67 -33.76
C PHE A 3 29.05 9.61 -33.11
N GLY A 4 28.45 8.57 -32.54
CA GLY A 4 29.20 7.48 -31.89
C GLY A 4 29.52 7.66 -30.40
N LYS A 5 28.78 8.52 -29.66
CA LYS A 5 28.83 8.54 -28.18
C LYS A 5 27.45 8.61 -27.53
N HIS A 6 27.39 8.13 -26.29
CA HIS A 6 26.30 8.33 -25.33
C HIS A 6 26.29 9.76 -24.76
N TYR A 7 25.20 10.12 -24.11
CA TYR A 7 25.03 11.35 -23.35
C TYR A 7 25.43 11.14 -21.89
N ASN A 8 26.14 12.12 -21.34
CA ASN A 8 26.68 12.11 -19.96
C ASN A 8 26.33 13.39 -19.17
N GLY A 9 25.40 14.21 -19.67
CA GLY A 9 24.96 15.45 -19.03
C GLY A 9 23.78 15.31 -18.07
N TYR A 10 23.40 14.07 -17.71
CA TYR A 10 22.40 13.80 -16.68
C TYR A 10 22.90 14.22 -15.30
N SER A 11 22.02 14.82 -14.49
CA SER A 11 22.30 15.05 -13.06
C SER A 11 21.02 15.01 -12.23
N SER A 12 21.02 14.18 -11.18
CA SER A 12 19.95 14.13 -10.16
C SER A 12 19.78 15.42 -9.34
N SER A 13 20.69 16.39 -9.49
CA SER A 13 20.56 17.73 -8.89
C SER A 13 19.60 18.65 -9.65
N ILE A 14 19.29 18.32 -10.91
CA ILE A 14 18.43 19.10 -11.79
C ILE A 14 16.98 18.65 -11.57
N ARG A 15 16.08 19.60 -11.30
CA ARG A 15 14.66 19.32 -11.04
C ARG A 15 13.90 19.13 -12.35
N SER A 16 13.17 18.03 -12.45
CA SER A 16 12.19 17.81 -13.52
C SER A 16 10.97 18.71 -13.33
N GLY A 17 10.41 19.19 -14.45
CA GLY A 17 9.28 20.11 -14.49
C GLY A 17 9.21 20.86 -15.83
N ILE A 18 8.09 21.55 -16.06
CA ILE A 18 7.89 22.43 -17.22
C ILE A 18 7.94 23.87 -16.72
N TYR A 19 8.73 24.73 -17.36
CA TYR A 19 8.73 26.17 -17.12
C TYR A 19 7.35 26.74 -17.45
N ASN A 20 6.76 27.53 -16.55
CA ASN A 20 5.41 28.07 -16.71
C ASN A 20 5.31 28.88 -18.02
N GLU A 21 6.39 29.61 -18.35
CA GLU A 21 6.62 30.38 -19.57
C GLU A 21 6.41 29.55 -20.84
N VAL A 22 6.81 28.28 -20.82
CA VAL A 22 6.60 27.34 -21.94
C VAL A 22 5.20 26.75 -21.89
N ALA A 23 4.71 26.36 -20.70
CA ALA A 23 3.37 25.79 -20.54
C ALA A 23 2.26 26.70 -21.08
N VAL A 24 2.34 28.02 -20.82
CA VAL A 24 1.34 28.98 -21.31
C VAL A 24 1.41 29.23 -22.81
N THR A 25 2.53 28.92 -23.49
CA THR A 25 2.67 29.12 -24.95
C THR A 25 2.07 27.99 -25.79
N LEU A 26 1.73 26.84 -25.19
CA LEU A 26 1.16 25.69 -25.90
C LEU A 26 -0.12 25.98 -26.73
N PRO A 27 -1.06 26.84 -26.30
CA PRO A 27 -2.23 27.20 -27.10
C PRO A 27 -1.90 27.92 -28.41
N SER A 28 -0.69 28.48 -28.56
CA SER A 28 -0.27 29.15 -29.81
C SER A 28 -0.24 28.20 -31.01
N PHE A 29 0.08 26.91 -30.81
CA PHE A 29 0.06 25.88 -31.86
C PHE A 29 -1.32 25.72 -32.52
N LEU A 30 -2.41 26.06 -31.84
CA LEU A 30 -3.77 26.01 -32.40
C LEU A 30 -3.96 26.98 -33.58
N THR A 31 -3.17 28.06 -33.66
CA THR A 31 -3.20 29.00 -34.81
C THR A 31 -2.54 28.45 -36.08
N MET A 32 -1.85 27.31 -36.01
CA MET A 32 -1.30 26.65 -37.20
C MET A 32 -2.37 25.88 -37.99
N LEU A 33 -3.55 25.64 -37.39
CA LEU A 33 -4.67 24.94 -38.01
C LEU A 33 -5.59 25.93 -38.74
N PRO A 34 -5.96 25.67 -40.01
CA PRO A 34 -7.02 26.43 -40.69
C PRO A 34 -8.35 26.33 -39.95
N VAL A 35 -9.11 27.42 -39.88
CA VAL A 35 -10.42 27.48 -39.20
C VAL A 35 -11.39 26.44 -39.77
N ASP A 36 -11.38 26.26 -41.10
CA ASP A 36 -12.20 25.27 -41.81
C ASP A 36 -11.90 23.82 -41.35
N MET A 37 -10.64 23.54 -40.97
CA MET A 37 -10.22 22.21 -40.48
C MET A 37 -10.53 21.99 -39.00
N MET A 38 -10.92 23.02 -38.23
CA MET A 38 -11.32 22.84 -36.84
C MET A 38 -12.76 22.33 -36.70
N ASN A 39 -13.58 22.48 -37.75
CA ASN A 39 -15.02 22.20 -37.72
C ASN A 39 -15.44 20.98 -38.58
N GLU A 40 -14.52 20.32 -39.30
CA GLU A 40 -14.82 19.21 -40.20
C GLU A 40 -14.02 17.93 -39.89
N SER A 41 -14.59 16.76 -40.22
CA SER A 41 -13.92 15.47 -40.07
C SER A 41 -12.98 15.20 -41.26
N VAL A 42 -11.68 15.48 -41.08
CA VAL A 42 -10.65 15.30 -42.11
C VAL A 42 -9.98 13.92 -41.99
N SER A 43 -9.66 13.27 -43.12
CA SER A 43 -8.93 11.98 -43.09
C SER A 43 -7.47 12.18 -42.68
N ALA A 44 -6.87 11.15 -42.05
CA ALA A 44 -5.49 11.23 -41.58
C ALA A 44 -4.51 11.59 -42.71
N GLU A 45 -4.66 11.02 -43.91
CA GLU A 45 -3.79 11.35 -45.04
C GLU A 45 -3.91 12.81 -45.49
N VAL A 46 -5.12 13.41 -45.46
CA VAL A 46 -5.30 14.85 -45.74
C VAL A 46 -4.71 15.70 -44.62
N LEU A 47 -4.89 15.32 -43.35
CA LEU A 47 -4.28 16.00 -42.21
C LEU A 47 -2.73 16.01 -42.29
N ILE A 48 -2.14 14.88 -42.71
CA ILE A 48 -0.68 14.68 -42.81
C ILE A 48 -0.09 15.38 -44.04
N SER A 49 -0.81 15.39 -45.16
CA SER A 49 -0.37 16.05 -46.41
C SER A 49 -0.66 17.55 -46.45
N THR A 50 -1.50 18.06 -45.54
CA THR A 50 -1.69 19.50 -45.35
C THR A 50 -0.48 20.07 -44.62
N PRO A 51 0.41 20.87 -45.26
CA PRO A 51 1.48 21.53 -44.55
C PRO A 51 0.89 22.53 -43.55
N ALA A 52 1.63 22.91 -42.51
CA ALA A 52 1.26 24.07 -41.69
C ALA A 52 1.20 25.33 -42.59
N LEU A 53 -0.01 25.72 -42.99
CA LEU A 53 -0.24 26.76 -44.00
C LEU A 53 -0.04 28.16 -43.43
N GLN A 54 -0.12 28.31 -42.12
CA GLN A 54 0.01 29.58 -41.40
C GLN A 54 1.19 29.52 -40.43
N LYS A 55 1.95 30.62 -40.38
CA LYS A 55 2.91 30.87 -39.31
C LYS A 55 2.12 31.24 -38.05
N THR A 56 2.60 30.84 -36.88
CA THR A 56 2.03 31.29 -35.61
C THR A 56 2.13 32.81 -35.49
N TYR A 57 0.99 33.47 -35.37
CA TYR A 57 0.88 34.91 -35.10
C TYR A 57 -0.30 35.16 -34.16
N LEU A 58 -0.40 36.36 -33.61
CA LEU A 58 -1.65 36.83 -33.01
C LEU A 58 -2.70 36.98 -34.13
N PRO A 59 -3.85 36.26 -34.07
CA PRO A 59 -4.91 36.42 -35.07
C PRO A 59 -5.52 37.81 -34.96
N VAL A 60 -5.62 38.51 -36.10
CA VAL A 60 -6.29 39.81 -36.20
C VAL A 60 -7.78 39.56 -36.39
N ASP A 61 -8.46 39.23 -35.30
CA ASP A 61 -9.89 39.00 -35.33
C ASP A 61 -10.64 40.31 -35.60
N ARG A 62 -11.59 40.28 -36.54
CA ARG A 62 -12.35 41.48 -36.97
C ARG A 62 -13.79 41.47 -36.50
N GLU A 63 -14.25 40.38 -35.90
CA GLU A 63 -15.60 40.26 -35.34
C GLU A 63 -15.51 40.06 -33.82
N TYR A 64 -15.81 41.12 -33.07
CA TYR A 64 -15.92 41.08 -31.61
C TYR A 64 -17.19 40.31 -31.20
N ASN A 65 -17.07 38.99 -31.07
CA ASN A 65 -17.95 38.20 -30.20
C ASN A 65 -17.31 38.16 -28.80
N ASP A 66 -18.09 38.28 -27.73
CA ASP A 66 -17.62 38.38 -26.33
C ASP A 66 -16.99 37.08 -25.75
N GLU A 67 -16.47 36.19 -26.60
CA GLU A 67 -15.88 34.91 -26.22
C GLU A 67 -14.34 34.97 -26.16
N TRP A 68 -13.77 34.26 -25.18
CA TRP A 68 -12.33 34.21 -24.98
C TRP A 68 -11.65 33.31 -26.01
N THR A 69 -10.87 33.90 -26.94
CA THR A 69 -10.01 33.10 -27.83
C THR A 69 -8.98 32.30 -27.03
N PRO A 70 -8.50 31.14 -27.53
CA PRO A 70 -7.49 30.35 -26.84
C PRO A 70 -6.20 31.11 -26.50
N ILE A 71 -5.84 32.13 -27.31
CA ILE A 71 -4.70 33.01 -27.05
C ILE A 71 -5.03 34.05 -25.97
N ALA A 72 -6.19 34.69 -26.00
CA ALA A 72 -6.59 35.62 -24.95
C ALA A 72 -6.62 34.92 -23.56
N LEU A 73 -7.14 33.68 -23.54
CA LEU A 73 -7.13 32.83 -22.35
C LEU A 73 -5.72 32.43 -21.91
N ALA A 74 -4.81 32.17 -22.86
CA ALA A 74 -3.41 31.87 -22.57
C ALA A 74 -2.66 33.08 -21.99
N ILE A 75 -2.89 34.28 -22.52
CA ILE A 75 -2.34 35.54 -22.02
C ILE A 75 -2.84 35.80 -20.59
N GLN A 76 -4.15 35.71 -20.35
CA GLN A 76 -4.69 35.90 -19.00
C GLN A 76 -4.16 34.88 -18.00
N ARG A 77 -4.08 33.59 -18.37
CA ARG A 77 -3.45 32.57 -17.53
C ARG A 77 -1.97 32.86 -17.29
N GLY A 78 -1.26 33.43 -18.27
CA GLY A 78 0.11 33.91 -18.09
C GLY A 78 0.20 34.95 -16.96
N ARG A 79 -0.66 35.96 -16.99
CA ARG A 79 -0.75 37.00 -15.95
C ARG A 79 -1.11 36.40 -14.58
N ASP A 80 -2.13 35.54 -14.52
CA ASP A 80 -2.59 34.88 -13.29
C ASP A 80 -1.49 33.98 -12.66
N HIS A 81 -0.64 33.37 -13.49
CA HIS A 81 0.49 32.52 -13.06
C HIS A 81 1.79 33.31 -12.84
N GLY A 82 1.77 34.65 -12.94
CA GLY A 82 2.94 35.50 -12.70
C GLY A 82 4.06 35.35 -13.74
N ILE A 83 3.71 35.03 -14.99
CA ILE A 83 4.66 34.96 -16.10
C ILE A 83 5.28 36.35 -16.34
N PRO A 84 6.62 36.49 -16.37
CA PRO A 84 7.26 37.76 -16.69
C PRO A 84 6.89 38.28 -18.08
N ALA A 85 6.91 39.61 -18.24
CA ALA A 85 6.72 40.25 -19.53
C ALA A 85 7.79 39.83 -20.55
N TYR A 86 7.47 39.98 -21.83
CA TYR A 86 8.27 39.54 -22.98
C TYR A 86 9.74 39.97 -22.90
N HIS A 87 10.02 41.18 -22.43
CA HIS A 87 11.38 41.73 -22.34
C HIS A 87 12.31 40.95 -21.38
N GLU A 88 11.77 40.32 -20.33
CA GLU A 88 12.57 39.48 -19.41
C GLU A 88 12.98 38.16 -20.07
N ALA A 89 12.12 37.59 -20.93
CA ALA A 89 12.47 36.41 -21.72
C ALA A 89 13.52 36.73 -22.79
N VAL A 90 13.43 37.89 -23.46
CA VAL A 90 14.49 38.40 -24.35
C VAL A 90 15.82 38.49 -23.58
N ASN A 91 15.83 39.18 -22.43
CA ASN A 91 17.03 39.34 -21.59
C ASN A 91 17.61 38.01 -21.09
N LEU A 92 16.78 37.01 -20.77
CA LEU A 92 17.22 35.65 -20.41
C LEU A 92 17.94 34.96 -21.57
N CYS A 93 17.41 35.11 -22.78
CA CYS A 93 17.93 34.48 -24.00
C CYS A 93 19.18 35.17 -24.54
N GLU A 94 19.23 36.49 -24.52
CA GLU A 94 20.42 37.27 -24.90
C GLU A 94 21.61 37.00 -23.97
N ALA A 95 21.38 36.97 -22.66
CA ALA A 95 22.42 36.66 -21.68
C ALA A 95 23.01 35.24 -21.86
N ARG A 96 22.20 34.27 -22.31
CA ARG A 96 22.64 32.91 -22.67
C ARG A 96 23.50 32.86 -23.93
N LEU A 97 23.31 33.79 -24.86
CA LEU A 97 24.09 33.94 -26.09
C LEU A 97 25.35 34.80 -25.91
N GLY A 98 25.59 35.34 -24.70
CA GLY A 98 26.73 36.22 -24.41
C GLY A 98 26.54 37.65 -24.92
N LEU A 99 25.30 38.03 -25.25
CA LEU A 99 24.94 39.38 -25.69
C LEU A 99 24.65 40.29 -24.49
N ALA A 100 24.81 41.60 -24.68
CA ALA A 100 24.49 42.59 -23.66
C ALA A 100 22.99 42.68 -23.45
N LYS A 101 22.54 42.71 -22.18
CA LYS A 101 21.12 42.90 -21.83
C LYS A 101 20.61 44.27 -22.29
N HIS A 102 19.42 44.30 -22.87
CA HIS A 102 18.69 45.55 -23.09
C HIS A 102 18.10 46.05 -21.76
N GLN A 103 18.47 47.28 -21.35
CA GLN A 103 17.95 47.90 -20.12
C GLN A 103 16.49 48.35 -20.23
N SER A 104 15.98 48.54 -21.45
CA SER A 104 14.59 48.86 -21.77
C SER A 104 14.31 48.42 -23.20
N ILE A 105 13.20 47.72 -23.44
CA ILE A 105 12.69 47.47 -24.80
C ILE A 105 11.80 48.63 -25.23
N THR A 106 11.82 48.99 -26.51
CA THR A 106 10.92 50.01 -27.08
C THR A 106 9.99 49.42 -28.15
N PHE A 107 8.93 50.13 -28.51
CA PHE A 107 8.08 49.75 -29.65
C PHE A 107 8.84 49.82 -31.00
N ASP A 108 9.90 50.63 -31.11
CA ASP A 108 10.82 50.62 -32.26
C ASP A 108 11.62 49.30 -32.32
N ASP A 109 12.08 48.77 -31.17
CA ASP A 109 12.79 47.49 -31.11
C ASP A 109 11.87 46.32 -31.51
N ILE A 110 10.59 46.39 -31.12
CA ILE A 110 9.58 45.41 -31.52
C ILE A 110 9.29 45.53 -33.02
N GLU A 111 9.25 46.73 -33.60
CA GLU A 111 9.21 46.91 -35.04
C GLU A 111 10.44 46.28 -35.72
N ASN A 112 11.63 46.38 -35.13
CA ASN A 112 12.83 45.75 -35.68
C ASN A 112 12.78 44.21 -35.62
N VAL A 113 12.33 43.62 -34.50
CA VAL A 113 12.28 42.14 -34.31
C VAL A 113 11.10 41.50 -35.05
N SER A 114 9.95 42.17 -35.14
CA SER A 114 8.80 41.77 -35.99
C SER A 114 9.00 42.11 -37.46
N GLY A 115 9.83 43.12 -37.75
CA GLY A 115 9.92 43.81 -39.04
C GLY A 115 8.56 44.10 -39.67
N SER A 116 7.58 44.49 -38.85
CA SER A 116 6.23 44.83 -39.28
C SER A 116 5.77 46.11 -38.57
N PRO A 117 5.62 47.24 -39.29
CA PRO A 117 5.04 48.47 -38.75
C PRO A 117 3.57 48.28 -38.31
N GLU A 118 2.92 47.19 -38.69
CA GLU A 118 1.58 46.82 -38.24
C GLU A 118 1.61 46.11 -36.87
N ALA A 119 2.56 45.20 -36.64
CA ALA A 119 2.73 44.55 -35.33
C ALA A 119 3.02 45.59 -34.23
N ARG A 120 3.89 46.56 -34.54
CA ARG A 120 4.12 47.74 -33.69
C ARG A 120 2.81 48.47 -33.35
N ARG A 121 2.09 48.96 -34.36
CA ARG A 121 0.86 49.77 -34.16
C ARG A 121 -0.22 49.00 -33.39
N ASN A 122 -0.33 47.70 -33.62
CA ASN A 122 -1.28 46.84 -32.89
C ASN A 122 -0.89 46.73 -31.40
N LEU A 123 0.40 46.52 -31.09
CA LEU A 123 0.87 46.47 -29.70
C LEU A 123 0.83 47.85 -29.01
N GLU A 124 1.19 48.93 -29.69
CA GLU A 124 1.04 50.32 -29.22
C GLU A 124 -0.43 50.69 -28.92
N SER A 125 -1.40 50.04 -29.59
CA SER A 125 -2.83 50.26 -29.31
C SER A 125 -3.36 49.50 -28.09
N ILE A 126 -2.61 48.51 -27.58
CA ILE A 126 -3.02 47.62 -26.49
C ILE A 126 -2.21 47.88 -25.19
N TYR A 127 -0.91 48.17 -25.32
CA TYR A 127 0.02 48.35 -24.20
C TYR A 127 0.50 49.80 -24.14
N MET A 128 0.55 50.37 -22.93
CA MET A 128 1.04 51.74 -22.73
C MET A 128 2.57 51.84 -22.78
N ASP A 129 3.27 50.78 -22.36
CA ASP A 129 4.73 50.65 -22.40
C ASP A 129 5.09 49.33 -23.08
N ALA A 130 6.18 49.31 -23.85
CA ALA A 130 6.69 48.10 -24.48
C ALA A 130 7.25 47.09 -23.45
N ALA A 131 7.63 47.57 -22.26
CA ALA A 131 8.04 46.72 -21.15
C ALA A 131 6.89 45.83 -20.62
N ASP A 132 5.64 46.26 -20.71
CA ASP A 132 4.46 45.58 -20.14
C ASP A 132 3.87 44.48 -21.05
N ILE A 133 4.46 44.26 -22.23
CA ILE A 133 3.92 43.31 -23.22
C ILE A 133 4.02 41.88 -22.70
N ASP A 134 2.89 41.16 -22.65
CA ASP A 134 2.85 39.77 -22.23
C ASP A 134 3.75 38.88 -23.10
N LEU A 135 4.40 37.90 -22.47
CA LEU A 135 5.36 36.99 -23.11
C LEU A 135 4.85 36.42 -24.44
N ILE A 136 3.61 35.92 -24.46
CA ILE A 136 3.00 35.31 -25.65
C ILE A 136 2.77 36.39 -26.73
N ALA A 137 2.28 37.57 -26.36
CA ALA A 137 1.98 38.64 -27.31
C ALA A 137 3.24 39.16 -28.01
N GLY A 138 4.32 39.38 -27.25
CA GLY A 138 5.61 39.76 -27.80
C GLY A 138 6.26 38.65 -28.61
N ALA A 139 6.35 37.43 -28.07
CA ALA A 139 7.03 36.31 -28.73
C ALA A 139 6.35 35.82 -30.02
N LEU A 140 5.01 35.96 -30.13
CA LEU A 140 4.28 35.69 -31.38
C LEU A 140 4.30 36.87 -32.37
N SER A 141 4.78 38.04 -31.96
CA SER A 141 5.01 39.18 -32.86
C SER A 141 6.41 39.15 -33.49
N GLU A 142 7.35 38.38 -32.95
CA GLU A 142 8.68 38.16 -33.52
C GLU A 142 8.62 37.57 -34.93
N ARG A 143 9.58 37.92 -35.80
CA ARG A 143 9.83 37.13 -37.00
C ARG A 143 10.33 35.74 -36.61
N PRO A 144 9.75 34.64 -37.15
CA PRO A 144 10.29 33.31 -36.93
C PRO A 144 11.78 33.23 -37.23
N ALA A 145 12.54 32.62 -36.34
CA ALA A 145 13.97 32.44 -36.53
C ALA A 145 14.24 31.50 -37.72
N LEU A 146 15.46 31.56 -38.26
CA LEU A 146 15.78 30.85 -39.49
C LEU A 146 15.71 29.32 -39.27
N GLY A 147 14.73 28.68 -39.91
CA GLY A 147 14.48 27.24 -39.78
C GLY A 147 13.51 26.85 -38.66
N THR A 148 12.86 27.80 -37.98
CA THR A 148 11.86 27.54 -36.93
C THR A 148 10.50 28.15 -37.28
N VAL A 149 9.45 27.71 -36.58
CA VAL A 149 8.08 28.29 -36.68
C VAL A 149 7.84 29.44 -35.70
N PHE A 150 8.69 29.57 -34.68
CA PHE A 150 8.65 30.62 -33.65
C PHE A 150 9.83 31.58 -33.78
N GLY A 151 9.69 32.78 -33.22
CA GLY A 151 10.78 33.74 -33.11
C GLY A 151 11.93 33.31 -32.19
N PRO A 152 13.01 34.10 -32.12
CA PRO A 152 14.19 33.79 -31.33
C PRO A 152 13.91 33.51 -29.85
N THR A 153 13.01 34.27 -29.22
CA THR A 153 12.76 34.20 -27.76
C THR A 153 12.08 32.89 -27.40
N LEU A 154 10.97 32.54 -28.06
CA LEU A 154 10.26 31.29 -27.77
C LEU A 154 11.06 30.05 -28.21
N SER A 155 11.84 30.15 -29.30
CA SER A 155 12.77 29.09 -29.71
C SER A 155 13.83 28.81 -28.63
N CYS A 156 14.36 29.86 -28.00
CA CYS A 156 15.29 29.76 -26.87
C CYS A 156 14.64 29.14 -25.62
N LEU A 157 13.44 29.58 -25.21
CA LEU A 157 12.73 29.03 -24.06
C LEU A 157 12.43 27.53 -24.21
N LEU A 158 11.98 27.12 -25.41
CA LEU A 158 11.76 25.70 -25.74
C LEU A 158 13.08 24.90 -25.68
N ALA A 159 14.17 25.43 -26.23
CA ALA A 159 15.48 24.79 -26.18
C ALA A 159 15.99 24.60 -24.74
N LEU A 160 15.77 25.59 -23.86
CA LEU A 160 16.07 25.49 -22.42
C LEU A 160 15.21 24.42 -21.74
N GLN A 161 13.90 24.37 -22.04
CA GLN A 161 12.99 23.37 -21.48
C GLN A 161 13.38 21.94 -21.88
N PHE A 162 13.64 21.68 -23.16
CA PHE A 162 14.05 20.34 -23.62
C PHE A 162 15.44 19.95 -23.12
N ALA A 163 16.37 20.90 -22.99
CA ALA A 163 17.65 20.64 -22.33
C ALA A 163 17.48 20.28 -20.84
N ASN A 164 16.58 20.96 -20.12
CA ASN A 164 16.28 20.66 -18.73
C ASN A 164 15.67 19.25 -18.58
N LEU A 165 14.68 18.91 -19.40
CA LEU A 165 14.05 17.58 -19.41
C LEU A 165 15.09 16.47 -19.64
N ARG A 166 15.91 16.57 -20.69
CA ARG A 166 16.98 15.61 -20.97
C ARG A 166 17.97 15.46 -19.81
N ASN A 167 18.33 16.56 -19.15
CA ASN A 167 19.36 16.53 -18.10
C ASN A 167 18.82 16.05 -16.75
N ALA A 168 17.52 16.21 -16.49
CA ALA A 168 16.84 15.69 -15.30
C ALA A 168 16.35 14.25 -15.47
N ASP A 169 16.12 13.79 -16.70
CA ASP A 169 15.66 12.43 -16.98
C ASP A 169 16.82 11.40 -16.93
N ARG A 170 16.75 10.51 -15.94
CA ARG A 170 17.69 9.39 -15.79
C ARG A 170 17.58 8.39 -16.94
N PHE A 171 16.39 8.24 -17.53
CA PHE A 171 16.08 7.24 -18.55
C PHE A 171 16.11 7.82 -19.97
N TRP A 172 16.65 9.03 -20.17
CA TRP A 172 16.86 9.59 -21.49
C TRP A 172 17.65 8.62 -22.37
N TYR A 173 17.11 8.27 -23.54
CA TYR A 173 17.56 7.14 -24.37
C TYR A 173 19.05 7.18 -24.81
N GLU A 174 19.69 8.35 -24.75
CA GLU A 174 21.12 8.49 -25.05
C GLU A 174 22.04 8.25 -23.84
N ASN A 175 21.53 8.14 -22.61
CA ASN A 175 22.32 8.11 -21.37
C ASN A 175 23.21 6.86 -21.23
N ASP A 176 24.46 7.06 -20.80
CA ASP A 176 25.38 5.99 -20.41
C ASP A 176 25.20 5.58 -18.94
N ILE A 177 24.02 5.03 -18.62
CA ILE A 177 23.69 4.56 -17.25
C ILE A 177 23.24 3.09 -17.33
N PRO A 178 24.18 2.13 -17.22
CA PRO A 178 23.84 0.71 -17.16
C PRO A 178 22.95 0.36 -15.95
N PRO A 179 22.06 -0.65 -16.07
CA PRO A 179 21.83 -1.50 -17.24
C PRO A 179 20.91 -0.87 -18.32
N SER A 180 20.40 0.35 -18.12
CA SER A 180 19.44 1.03 -19.00
C SER A 180 20.02 1.69 -20.26
N SER A 181 21.33 1.62 -20.48
CA SER A 181 22.02 2.20 -21.64
C SER A 181 21.88 1.34 -22.91
N LEU A 182 21.41 1.93 -24.02
CA LEU A 182 21.44 1.27 -25.34
C LEU A 182 22.88 0.96 -25.79
N SER A 183 23.06 -0.11 -26.57
CA SER A 183 24.32 -0.33 -27.31
C SER A 183 24.56 0.81 -28.30
N LEU A 184 25.81 1.00 -28.74
CA LEU A 184 26.11 2.10 -29.68
C LEU A 184 25.48 1.89 -31.07
N GLU A 185 25.26 0.64 -31.48
CA GLU A 185 24.57 0.28 -32.72
C GLU A 185 23.06 0.51 -32.59
N GLN A 186 22.46 0.03 -31.49
CA GLN A 186 21.07 0.29 -31.14
C GLN A 186 20.78 1.80 -31.08
N LEU A 187 21.65 2.56 -30.43
CA LEU A 187 21.54 4.02 -30.34
C LEU A 187 21.69 4.69 -31.73
N GLN A 188 22.50 4.14 -32.64
CA GLN A 188 22.58 4.62 -34.02
C GLN A 188 21.30 4.33 -34.81
N ALA A 189 20.69 3.15 -34.64
CA ALA A 189 19.44 2.80 -35.30
C ALA A 189 18.24 3.62 -34.77
N VAL A 190 18.14 3.84 -33.44
CA VAL A 190 17.15 4.79 -32.88
C VAL A 190 17.36 6.20 -33.44
N ARG A 191 18.62 6.65 -33.61
CA ARG A 191 18.94 7.95 -34.22
C ARG A 191 18.65 8.03 -35.74
N ARG A 192 18.38 6.91 -36.43
CA ARG A 192 17.92 6.88 -37.83
C ARG A 192 16.39 6.96 -37.94
N SER A 193 15.65 6.66 -36.88
CA SER A 193 14.18 6.77 -36.86
C SER A 193 13.72 8.18 -37.19
N SER A 194 12.80 8.28 -38.15
CA SER A 194 12.09 9.51 -38.50
C SER A 194 10.59 9.31 -38.30
N LEU A 195 9.86 10.39 -38.02
CA LEU A 195 8.39 10.32 -37.95
C LEU A 195 7.78 9.82 -39.28
N ALA A 196 8.35 10.22 -40.42
CA ALA A 196 7.94 9.71 -41.73
C ALA A 196 8.14 8.19 -41.85
N GLY A 197 9.31 7.68 -41.45
CA GLY A 197 9.60 6.24 -41.43
C GLY A 197 8.69 5.45 -40.47
N LEU A 198 8.34 6.03 -39.31
CA LEU A 198 7.38 5.42 -38.38
C LEU A 198 5.96 5.37 -38.95
N MET A 199 5.49 6.44 -39.60
CA MET A 199 4.16 6.49 -40.22
C MET A 199 4.05 5.54 -41.43
N CYS A 200 5.14 5.41 -42.20
CA CYS A 200 5.27 4.42 -43.25
C CYS A 200 5.26 2.98 -42.71
N ALA A 201 6.05 2.68 -41.67
CA ALA A 201 6.10 1.36 -41.05
C ALA A 201 4.78 0.94 -40.39
N ALA A 202 4.01 1.91 -39.86
CA ALA A 202 2.69 1.69 -39.29
C ALA A 202 1.55 1.66 -40.34
N GLY A 203 1.85 1.78 -41.64
CA GLY A 203 0.84 1.76 -42.71
C GLY A 203 -0.11 2.97 -42.74
N VAL A 204 0.18 4.04 -42.00
CA VAL A 204 -0.66 5.24 -41.89
C VAL A 204 -0.67 6.06 -43.18
N VAL A 205 0.41 5.97 -43.96
CA VAL A 205 0.56 6.59 -45.28
C VAL A 205 1.31 5.65 -46.22
N THR A 206 0.99 5.70 -47.52
CA THR A 206 1.68 4.92 -48.58
C THR A 206 2.87 5.66 -49.20
N GLN A 207 2.85 6.99 -49.11
CA GLN A 207 3.91 7.89 -49.55
C GLN A 207 4.05 9.05 -48.58
N SER A 208 5.28 9.46 -48.26
CA SER A 208 5.58 10.52 -47.30
C SER A 208 6.85 11.27 -47.69
N GLN A 209 7.04 12.49 -47.21
CA GLN A 209 8.31 13.21 -47.31
C GLN A 209 9.25 12.78 -46.17
N PRO A 210 10.55 12.48 -46.42
CA PRO A 210 11.44 11.91 -45.39
C PRO A 210 11.55 12.73 -44.09
N LYS A 211 11.32 14.04 -44.14
CA LYS A 211 11.28 14.93 -42.97
C LYS A 211 9.85 15.42 -42.75
N ALA A 212 9.04 14.63 -42.06
CA ALA A 212 7.61 14.91 -41.81
C ALA A 212 7.33 16.31 -41.22
N PHE A 213 8.22 16.86 -40.38
CA PHE A 213 8.06 18.21 -39.80
C PHE A 213 8.46 19.36 -40.74
N ILE A 214 8.97 19.06 -41.93
CA ILE A 214 9.33 20.05 -42.95
C ILE A 214 8.32 19.92 -44.09
N ARG A 215 7.92 21.05 -44.66
CA ARG A 215 7.06 21.10 -45.85
C ARG A 215 7.71 20.31 -47.00
N GLU A 216 6.88 19.68 -47.82
CA GLU A 216 7.35 19.02 -49.05
C GLU A 216 8.01 20.03 -50.00
N ASP A 217 9.14 19.64 -50.59
CA ASP A 217 9.82 20.40 -51.65
C ASP A 217 10.29 19.43 -52.76
N PRO A 218 10.35 19.83 -54.04
CA PRO A 218 10.62 18.92 -55.15
C PRO A 218 12.07 18.39 -55.23
N TYR A 219 12.94 18.66 -54.24
CA TYR A 219 14.35 18.27 -54.24
C TYR A 219 14.80 17.51 -52.99
N LEU A 220 14.72 18.12 -51.81
CA LEU A 220 15.36 17.62 -50.58
C LEU A 220 14.37 16.93 -49.61
N ASN A 221 13.08 17.12 -49.84
CA ASN A 221 11.99 16.59 -49.04
C ASN A 221 10.77 16.30 -49.92
N PHE A 222 11.00 15.74 -51.12
CA PHE A 222 9.92 15.36 -52.03
C PHE A 222 9.19 14.12 -51.52
N ARG A 223 7.90 13.97 -51.84
CA ARG A 223 7.13 12.81 -51.42
C ARG A 223 7.68 11.53 -52.07
N GLN A 224 8.15 10.61 -51.24
CA GLN A 224 8.74 9.33 -51.62
C GLN A 224 7.79 8.19 -51.25
N THR A 225 7.87 7.09 -51.97
CA THR A 225 7.21 5.85 -51.58
C THR A 225 7.85 5.29 -50.30
N CYS A 226 7.05 4.67 -49.44
CA CYS A 226 7.50 4.31 -48.09
C CYS A 226 8.69 3.32 -48.02
N ASP A 227 8.95 2.57 -49.09
CA ASP A 227 10.13 1.72 -49.27
C ASP A 227 11.45 2.51 -49.39
N GLN A 228 11.38 3.78 -49.79
CA GLN A 228 12.54 4.66 -49.95
C GLN A 228 12.90 5.44 -48.67
N ILE A 229 12.01 5.44 -47.66
CA ILE A 229 12.18 6.17 -46.41
C ILE A 229 12.74 5.23 -45.34
N SER A 230 13.93 5.51 -44.84
CA SER A 230 14.55 4.70 -43.80
C SER A 230 13.72 4.68 -42.51
N GLY A 231 13.16 3.51 -42.19
CA GLY A 231 12.53 3.21 -40.90
C GLY A 231 13.54 2.93 -39.80
N LEU A 232 13.04 2.48 -38.64
CA LEU A 232 13.87 1.98 -37.54
C LEU A 232 14.52 0.66 -37.98
N ASP A 233 15.84 0.69 -38.17
CA ASP A 233 16.66 -0.47 -38.55
C ASP A 233 16.84 -1.41 -37.35
N LEU A 234 15.93 -2.37 -37.18
CA LEU A 234 15.96 -3.32 -36.06
C LEU A 234 17.09 -4.38 -36.17
N SER A 235 17.96 -4.33 -37.18
CA SER A 235 19.06 -5.30 -37.34
C SER A 235 20.00 -5.36 -36.14
N SER A 236 20.26 -4.23 -35.46
CA SER A 236 21.07 -4.17 -34.23
C SER A 236 20.38 -4.72 -32.96
N TRP A 237 19.13 -5.17 -33.07
CA TRP A 237 18.44 -5.97 -32.03
C TRP A 237 18.19 -7.41 -32.51
N LYS A 238 18.54 -7.73 -33.76
CA LYS A 238 18.40 -9.07 -34.32
C LYS A 238 19.58 -9.91 -33.84
N SER A 239 19.32 -10.87 -32.95
CA SER A 239 20.32 -11.89 -32.62
C SER A 239 20.59 -12.76 -33.84
N GLU A 240 21.86 -13.01 -34.13
CA GLU A 240 22.25 -14.05 -35.11
C GLU A 240 21.89 -15.43 -34.55
N ASP A 241 20.71 -15.93 -34.91
CA ASP A 241 20.38 -17.36 -35.05
C ASP A 241 18.94 -17.50 -35.54
N ASP A 242 18.69 -17.21 -36.82
CA ASP A 242 17.47 -17.69 -37.47
C ASP A 242 17.65 -17.95 -38.97
N SER A 243 17.66 -19.24 -39.33
CA SER A 243 17.56 -19.69 -40.71
C SER A 243 16.90 -21.08 -40.75
N THR A 244 15.60 -21.13 -41.07
CA THR A 244 15.12 -21.68 -42.36
C THR A 244 13.60 -21.56 -42.56
N SER A 245 13.22 -20.97 -43.70
CA SER A 245 12.02 -21.22 -44.53
C SER A 245 10.59 -21.00 -43.96
N THR A 246 9.96 -19.97 -44.52
CA THR A 246 8.52 -19.80 -44.87
C THR A 246 7.94 -21.02 -45.63
N GLU A 247 6.62 -21.24 -45.83
CA GLU A 247 5.40 -20.40 -46.00
C GLU A 247 4.16 -21.15 -45.43
N GLY A 248 2.96 -20.59 -45.19
CA GLY A 248 2.45 -19.21 -45.25
C GLY A 248 1.00 -19.10 -45.81
N PHE A 249 -0.01 -18.76 -44.98
CA PHE A 249 -1.37 -18.29 -45.39
C PHE A 249 -2.03 -17.42 -44.29
N GLU A 250 -2.97 -16.57 -44.67
CA GLU A 250 -3.39 -15.34 -43.96
C GLU A 250 -4.52 -15.53 -42.91
N ASP A 251 -4.42 -14.83 -41.76
CA ASP A 251 -5.51 -14.01 -41.18
C ASP A 251 -4.99 -13.09 -40.03
N ILE A 252 -5.86 -12.23 -39.49
CA ILE A 252 -5.58 -10.98 -38.73
C ILE A 252 -5.18 -11.21 -37.23
N GLU A 253 -4.46 -10.23 -36.63
CA GLU A 253 -4.35 -9.80 -35.20
C GLU A 253 -2.87 -9.62 -34.69
N PRO A 254 -2.58 -9.23 -33.43
CA PRO A 254 -2.66 -7.84 -32.94
C PRO A 254 -1.31 -7.32 -32.38
N ILE A 255 -1.31 -6.10 -31.82
CA ILE A 255 -0.10 -5.42 -31.28
C ILE A 255 0.50 -6.17 -30.08
N THR A 256 1.59 -6.91 -30.31
CA THR A 256 2.61 -7.25 -29.32
C THR A 256 3.99 -7.26 -29.97
N THR A 257 4.97 -6.56 -29.39
CA THR A 257 6.37 -7.02 -29.46
C THR A 257 6.59 -7.83 -28.20
N PRO A 258 6.55 -9.17 -28.27
CA PRO A 258 6.50 -9.98 -27.07
C PRO A 258 7.87 -10.00 -26.37
N ALA A 259 7.91 -10.45 -25.11
CA ALA A 259 9.17 -10.94 -24.56
C ALA A 259 9.70 -12.05 -25.49
N PRO A 260 11.02 -12.21 -25.72
CA PRO A 260 11.58 -13.13 -26.73
C PRO A 260 11.35 -14.65 -26.48
N PHE A 261 10.45 -14.99 -25.56
CA PHE A 261 9.96 -16.33 -25.24
C PHE A 261 8.44 -16.50 -25.50
N LEU A 262 7.70 -15.41 -25.70
CA LEU A 262 6.27 -15.44 -26.04
C LEU A 262 6.03 -15.83 -27.51
N ASP A 263 7.01 -15.61 -28.40
CA ASP A 263 6.99 -16.18 -29.77
C ASP A 263 7.14 -17.72 -29.76
N GLU A 264 7.71 -18.32 -28.71
CA GLU A 264 7.73 -19.78 -28.52
C GLU A 264 6.45 -20.32 -27.84
N LEU A 265 5.54 -19.44 -27.39
CA LEU A 265 4.26 -19.78 -26.75
C LEU A 265 3.10 -19.84 -27.76
N ASN A 266 3.16 -20.79 -28.70
CA ASN A 266 2.00 -21.12 -29.56
C ASN A 266 0.80 -21.54 -28.68
N PRO A 267 -0.44 -21.06 -28.95
CA PRO A 267 -1.69 -21.60 -28.40
C PRO A 267 -1.76 -23.13 -28.24
N ASP A 268 -1.21 -23.92 -29.17
CA ASP A 268 -1.14 -25.39 -29.07
C ASP A 268 -0.34 -25.88 -27.86
N LEU A 269 0.76 -25.20 -27.52
CA LEU A 269 1.59 -25.51 -26.35
C LEU A 269 0.83 -25.17 -25.07
N ILE A 270 0.15 -24.02 -25.05
CA ILE A 270 -0.68 -23.58 -23.91
C ILE A 270 -1.84 -24.58 -23.71
N ASN A 271 -2.54 -24.97 -24.77
CA ASN A 271 -3.61 -25.97 -24.73
C ASN A 271 -3.09 -27.33 -24.25
N ALA A 272 -1.95 -27.80 -24.75
CA ALA A 272 -1.35 -29.06 -24.31
C ALA A 272 -0.91 -29.02 -22.84
N ALA A 273 -0.41 -27.88 -22.36
CA ALA A 273 -0.06 -27.69 -20.95
C ALA A 273 -1.31 -27.60 -20.05
N VAL A 274 -2.38 -26.97 -20.52
CA VAL A 274 -3.70 -26.91 -19.87
C VAL A 274 -4.31 -28.31 -19.71
N GLU A 275 -4.30 -29.15 -20.75
CA GLU A 275 -4.83 -30.52 -20.63
C GLU A 275 -3.95 -31.38 -19.70
N ARG A 276 -2.61 -31.31 -19.81
CA ARG A 276 -1.71 -32.01 -18.87
C ARG A 276 -1.87 -31.52 -17.42
N ALA A 277 -2.22 -30.25 -17.20
CA ALA A 277 -2.54 -29.72 -15.88
C ALA A 277 -3.88 -30.26 -15.33
N LYS A 278 -4.90 -30.44 -16.18
CA LYS A 278 -6.17 -31.10 -15.79
C LYS A 278 -5.94 -32.57 -15.41
N GLU A 279 -5.16 -33.30 -16.21
CA GLU A 279 -4.75 -34.69 -15.92
C GLU A 279 -4.00 -34.77 -14.58
N SER A 280 -2.95 -33.97 -14.41
CA SER A 280 -2.14 -33.91 -13.19
C SER A 280 -2.97 -33.58 -11.93
N LEU A 281 -3.95 -32.67 -12.05
CA LEU A 281 -4.86 -32.33 -10.95
C LEU A 281 -5.80 -33.51 -10.60
N SER A 282 -6.26 -34.26 -11.61
CA SER A 282 -7.09 -35.45 -11.43
C SER A 282 -6.29 -36.59 -10.77
N GLU A 283 -5.07 -36.83 -11.22
CA GLU A 283 -4.16 -37.81 -10.61
C GLU A 283 -3.84 -37.46 -9.16
N ARG A 284 -3.56 -36.19 -8.87
CA ARG A 284 -3.33 -35.71 -7.51
C ARG A 284 -4.54 -35.92 -6.62
N ARG A 285 -5.77 -35.61 -7.08
CA ARG A 285 -7.01 -35.88 -6.31
C ARG A 285 -7.22 -37.36 -6.03
N ARG A 286 -6.91 -38.24 -6.99
CA ARG A 286 -6.94 -39.70 -6.78
C ARG A 286 -5.91 -40.12 -5.73
N PHE A 287 -4.67 -39.64 -5.82
CA PHE A 287 -3.63 -39.92 -4.83
C PHE A 287 -4.03 -39.45 -3.42
N GLU A 288 -4.56 -38.23 -3.28
CA GLU A 288 -5.04 -37.69 -2.00
C GLU A 288 -6.17 -38.54 -1.39
N TYR A 289 -7.06 -39.10 -2.23
CA TYR A 289 -8.10 -40.02 -1.80
C TYR A 289 -7.56 -41.39 -1.39
N GLU A 290 -6.66 -41.99 -2.19
CA GLU A 290 -6.04 -43.29 -1.90
C GLU A 290 -5.17 -43.25 -0.64
N ALA A 291 -4.34 -42.21 -0.49
CA ALA A 291 -3.53 -41.99 0.72
C ALA A 291 -4.40 -41.77 1.96
N TRP A 292 -5.54 -41.08 1.83
CA TRP A 292 -6.52 -40.92 2.92
C TRP A 292 -7.23 -42.24 3.27
N LEU A 293 -7.58 -43.08 2.30
CA LEU A 293 -8.14 -44.42 2.56
C LEU A 293 -7.15 -45.34 3.30
N GLU A 294 -5.86 -45.27 2.96
CA GLU A 294 -4.82 -46.08 3.61
C GLU A 294 -4.49 -45.57 5.03
N ARG A 295 -4.38 -44.26 5.23
CA ARG A 295 -3.75 -43.65 6.42
C ARG A 295 -4.67 -42.82 7.29
N GLY A 296 -5.83 -42.41 6.78
CA GLY A 296 -6.74 -41.48 7.44
C GLY A 296 -6.15 -40.08 7.63
N GLY A 297 -6.65 -39.37 8.64
CA GLY A 297 -6.11 -38.09 9.11
C GLY A 297 -5.72 -38.15 10.59
N ILE A 298 -4.84 -37.24 11.01
CA ILE A 298 -4.39 -37.15 12.41
C ILE A 298 -5.30 -36.27 13.26
N ASP A 299 -5.32 -36.52 14.58
CA ASP A 299 -6.02 -35.70 15.57
C ASP A 299 -5.40 -34.28 15.63
N ALA A 300 -6.22 -33.24 15.52
CA ALA A 300 -5.84 -31.84 15.68
C ALA A 300 -5.17 -31.52 17.04
N LYS A 301 -5.38 -32.38 18.06
CA LYS A 301 -4.78 -32.25 19.39
C LYS A 301 -3.40 -32.91 19.50
N SER A 302 -2.99 -33.72 18.52
CA SER A 302 -1.60 -34.20 18.43
C SER A 302 -0.64 -33.03 18.12
N PRO A 303 0.65 -33.10 18.46
CA PRO A 303 1.60 -32.02 18.18
C PRO A 303 1.63 -31.62 16.69
N ASP A 304 1.65 -32.61 15.79
CA ASP A 304 1.62 -32.41 14.34
C ASP A 304 0.27 -31.82 13.88
N GLY A 305 -0.83 -32.34 14.42
CA GLY A 305 -2.18 -31.89 14.07
C GLY A 305 -2.49 -30.48 14.57
N THR A 306 -1.90 -30.07 15.69
CA THR A 306 -1.99 -28.70 16.21
C THR A 306 -1.20 -27.75 15.32
N ALA A 307 0.02 -28.11 14.91
CA ALA A 307 0.82 -27.31 13.98
C ALA A 307 0.13 -27.11 12.61
N ALA A 308 -0.63 -28.10 12.15
CA ALA A 308 -1.44 -27.98 10.94
C ALA A 308 -2.72 -27.15 11.16
N SER A 309 -3.48 -27.45 12.20
CA SER A 309 -4.77 -26.79 12.49
C SER A 309 -4.61 -25.30 12.83
N PHE A 310 -3.49 -24.91 13.42
CA PHE A 310 -3.18 -23.51 13.73
C PHE A 310 -3.23 -22.59 12.50
N SER A 311 -3.00 -23.14 11.30
CA SER A 311 -3.11 -22.48 10.00
C SER A 311 -4.29 -23.02 9.18
N LYS A 312 -5.42 -23.31 9.83
CA LYS A 312 -6.62 -23.90 9.23
C LYS A 312 -7.18 -23.06 8.09
N ALA A 313 -7.26 -23.67 6.91
CA ALA A 313 -8.05 -23.15 5.81
C ALA A 313 -9.56 -23.14 6.14
N ASN A 314 -10.22 -22.03 5.84
CA ASN A 314 -11.67 -21.98 5.67
C ASN A 314 -12.05 -22.53 4.27
N ARG A 315 -13.35 -22.81 4.05
CA ARG A 315 -13.81 -23.47 2.81
C ARG A 315 -13.55 -22.61 1.58
N ASN A 316 -13.69 -21.29 1.69
CA ASN A 316 -13.48 -20.36 0.59
C ASN A 316 -12.00 -20.29 0.16
N ALA A 317 -11.06 -20.32 1.11
CA ALA A 317 -9.63 -20.45 0.80
C ALA A 317 -9.29 -21.76 0.08
N LEU A 318 -9.93 -22.88 0.46
CA LEU A 318 -9.78 -24.16 -0.25
C LEU A 318 -10.37 -24.11 -1.67
N HIS A 319 -11.48 -23.40 -1.88
CA HIS A 319 -12.04 -23.20 -3.22
C HIS A 319 -11.09 -22.37 -4.12
N ILE A 320 -10.55 -21.27 -3.61
CA ILE A 320 -9.55 -20.44 -4.32
C ILE A 320 -8.30 -21.26 -4.66
N ALA A 321 -7.81 -22.05 -3.71
CA ALA A 321 -6.62 -22.88 -3.89
C ALA A 321 -6.78 -24.00 -4.93
N ASN A 322 -7.99 -24.57 -5.07
CA ASN A 322 -8.27 -25.58 -6.08
C ASN A 322 -8.11 -25.04 -7.51
N SER A 323 -8.60 -23.82 -7.78
CA SER A 323 -8.39 -23.15 -9.07
C SER A 323 -6.94 -22.69 -9.23
N SER A 324 -6.33 -22.19 -8.15
CA SER A 324 -4.96 -21.70 -8.14
C SER A 324 -3.91 -22.78 -8.45
N LEU A 325 -4.12 -23.99 -7.93
CA LEU A 325 -3.26 -25.15 -8.20
C LEU A 325 -3.29 -25.57 -9.68
N PHE A 326 -4.41 -25.39 -10.38
CA PHE A 326 -4.46 -25.63 -11.83
C PHE A 326 -3.53 -24.65 -12.58
N TYR A 327 -3.56 -23.36 -12.24
CA TYR A 327 -2.63 -22.38 -12.82
C TYR A 327 -1.17 -22.68 -12.49
N GLU A 328 -0.88 -23.16 -11.28
CA GLU A 328 0.47 -23.58 -10.87
C GLU A 328 0.98 -24.76 -11.73
N LEU A 329 0.15 -25.77 -11.95
CA LEU A 329 0.48 -26.95 -12.75
C LEU A 329 0.68 -26.59 -14.23
N ALA A 330 -0.22 -25.76 -14.79
CA ALA A 330 -0.11 -25.29 -16.18
C ALA A 330 1.16 -24.44 -16.39
N SER A 331 1.50 -23.55 -15.45
CA SER A 331 2.71 -22.71 -15.51
C SER A 331 3.99 -23.57 -15.46
N ASN A 332 4.02 -24.55 -14.57
CA ASN A 332 5.12 -25.52 -14.49
C ASN A 332 5.26 -26.31 -15.80
N GLU A 333 4.17 -26.76 -16.40
CA GLU A 333 4.20 -27.56 -17.62
C GLU A 333 4.65 -26.75 -18.85
N ILE A 334 4.21 -25.49 -18.96
CA ILE A 334 4.71 -24.52 -19.95
C ILE A 334 6.23 -24.36 -19.82
N LEU A 335 6.71 -24.05 -18.61
CA LEU A 335 8.13 -23.85 -18.34
C LEU A 335 8.96 -25.13 -18.57
N ASN A 336 8.45 -26.30 -18.19
CA ASN A 336 9.13 -27.57 -18.45
C ASN A 336 9.20 -27.89 -19.95
N THR A 337 8.13 -27.61 -20.70
CA THR A 337 8.10 -27.80 -22.16
C THR A 337 9.11 -26.88 -22.84
N LEU A 338 9.12 -25.58 -22.51
CA LEU A 338 10.09 -24.61 -23.03
C LEU A 338 11.53 -24.95 -22.63
N HIS A 339 11.79 -25.37 -21.39
CA HIS A 339 13.10 -25.88 -20.97
C HIS A 339 13.52 -27.13 -21.76
N SER A 340 12.58 -27.99 -22.18
CA SER A 340 12.88 -29.18 -22.98
C SER A 340 13.26 -28.82 -24.43
N ILE A 341 12.57 -27.83 -25.02
CA ILE A 341 12.89 -27.26 -26.33
C ILE A 341 14.27 -26.60 -26.29
N HIS A 342 14.51 -25.75 -25.28
CA HIS A 342 15.81 -25.13 -25.04
C HIS A 342 16.93 -26.14 -24.74
N ARG A 343 16.66 -27.27 -24.05
CA ARG A 343 17.65 -28.34 -23.86
C ARG A 343 18.01 -29.05 -25.16
N ARG A 344 17.04 -29.26 -26.06
CA ARG A 344 17.30 -29.81 -27.41
C ARG A 344 18.11 -28.83 -28.25
N LYS A 345 17.76 -27.53 -28.27
CA LYS A 345 18.58 -26.46 -28.88
C LYS A 345 19.99 -26.41 -28.26
N ARG A 346 20.14 -26.62 -26.95
CA ARG A 346 21.44 -26.62 -26.24
C ARG A 346 22.33 -27.85 -26.40
N GLN A 347 21.79 -28.96 -26.90
CA GLN A 347 22.66 -30.04 -27.37
C GLN A 347 23.38 -29.67 -28.68
N ALA A 348 23.03 -28.54 -29.30
CA ALA A 348 23.82 -27.91 -30.36
C ALA A 348 24.73 -26.75 -29.87
N PHE A 349 24.27 -25.86 -28.97
CA PHE A 349 25.05 -24.67 -28.53
C PHE A 349 24.97 -24.34 -27.01
N GLY A 350 25.97 -23.60 -26.49
CA GLY A 350 26.39 -23.58 -25.07
C GLY A 350 25.52 -22.85 -23.99
N ASN A 351 26.06 -22.80 -22.76
CA ASN A 351 25.33 -22.53 -21.50
C ASN A 351 25.29 -21.06 -21.03
N ASN A 352 24.11 -20.60 -20.59
CA ASN A 352 23.89 -19.71 -19.42
C ASN A 352 22.38 -19.57 -19.12
N LEU A 353 21.86 -19.89 -17.92
CA LEU A 353 20.40 -19.87 -17.65
C LEU A 353 19.97 -19.38 -16.24
N GLY A 354 20.87 -18.87 -15.41
CA GLY A 354 20.51 -18.49 -14.03
C GLY A 354 19.56 -17.30 -13.93
N VAL A 355 19.72 -16.31 -14.83
CA VAL A 355 19.01 -15.01 -14.77
C VAL A 355 17.69 -15.02 -15.56
N PHE A 356 17.45 -16.05 -16.39
CA PHE A 356 16.37 -16.05 -17.39
C PHE A 356 15.01 -16.60 -16.90
N ARG A 357 14.94 -17.18 -15.68
CA ARG A 357 13.73 -17.89 -15.20
C ARG A 357 12.67 -16.97 -14.63
N ASP A 358 13.06 -16.07 -13.74
CA ASP A 358 12.09 -15.34 -12.90
C ASP A 358 11.31 -14.30 -13.73
N ASP A 359 11.99 -13.54 -14.60
CA ASP A 359 11.34 -12.55 -15.47
C ASP A 359 10.32 -13.17 -16.44
N PHE A 360 10.62 -14.35 -16.99
CA PHE A 360 9.70 -15.05 -17.88
C PHE A 360 8.51 -15.66 -17.10
N ALA A 361 8.74 -16.26 -15.93
CA ALA A 361 7.66 -16.75 -15.09
C ALA A 361 6.70 -15.63 -14.64
N ASN A 362 7.22 -14.44 -14.32
CA ASN A 362 6.42 -13.25 -14.06
C ASN A 362 5.62 -12.81 -15.30
N SER A 363 6.22 -12.89 -16.49
CA SER A 363 5.57 -12.51 -17.76
C SER A 363 4.35 -13.37 -18.10
N LEU A 364 4.29 -14.64 -17.63
CA LEU A 364 3.12 -15.53 -17.83
C LEU A 364 1.82 -14.96 -17.23
N GLN A 365 1.89 -14.07 -16.23
CA GLN A 365 0.71 -13.43 -15.62
C GLN A 365 -0.10 -12.57 -16.62
N SER A 366 0.48 -12.21 -17.76
CA SER A 366 -0.20 -11.46 -18.83
C SER A 366 -1.07 -12.31 -19.76
N ILE A 367 -0.98 -13.65 -19.68
CA ILE A 367 -1.67 -14.57 -20.57
C ILE A 367 -3.04 -14.95 -19.99
N ASP A 368 -4.12 -14.58 -20.67
CA ASP A 368 -5.48 -14.95 -20.26
C ASP A 368 -5.87 -16.37 -20.75
N VAL A 369 -5.68 -17.35 -19.86
CA VAL A 369 -6.08 -18.76 -20.08
C VAL A 369 -7.59 -19.00 -19.93
N ASN A 370 -8.38 -18.04 -19.45
CA ASN A 370 -9.83 -18.21 -19.31
C ASN A 370 -10.53 -18.27 -20.67
N LEU A 371 -9.97 -17.59 -21.68
CA LEU A 371 -10.41 -17.65 -23.07
C LEU A 371 -10.29 -19.07 -23.66
N LEU A 372 -9.23 -19.80 -23.29
CA LEU A 372 -8.91 -21.13 -23.83
C LEU A 372 -9.60 -22.28 -23.07
N THR A 373 -9.79 -22.12 -21.76
CA THR A 373 -10.32 -23.18 -20.88
C THR A 373 -11.84 -23.25 -20.84
N GLY A 374 -12.54 -22.25 -21.39
CA GLY A 374 -14.00 -22.20 -21.41
C GLY A 374 -14.59 -21.96 -20.02
N SER A 375 -14.24 -20.82 -19.40
CA SER A 375 -14.69 -20.42 -18.06
C SER A 375 -14.54 -21.52 -17.00
N ILE A 376 -13.39 -21.55 -16.33
CA ILE A 376 -13.35 -22.08 -14.95
C ILE A 376 -14.43 -21.29 -14.19
N SER A 377 -15.52 -21.97 -13.81
CA SER A 377 -16.74 -21.30 -13.33
C SER A 377 -16.39 -20.24 -12.29
N PRO A 378 -16.91 -19.00 -12.42
CA PRO A 378 -16.60 -17.93 -11.48
C PRO A 378 -16.83 -18.46 -10.07
N ILE A 379 -15.82 -18.35 -9.21
CA ILE A 379 -15.78 -19.07 -7.94
C ILE A 379 -17.00 -18.63 -7.12
N THR A 380 -18.03 -19.48 -7.05
CA THR A 380 -19.24 -19.23 -6.27
C THR A 380 -18.94 -19.47 -4.79
N LEU A 381 -18.16 -18.54 -4.22
CA LEU A 381 -17.95 -18.40 -2.78
C LEU A 381 -19.32 -18.38 -2.09
N GLU A 382 -19.46 -19.04 -0.94
CA GLU A 382 -20.79 -19.23 -0.32
C GLU A 382 -21.46 -17.86 -0.07
N PRO A 383 -22.55 -17.51 -0.78
CA PRO A 383 -23.11 -16.15 -0.78
C PRO A 383 -23.82 -15.79 0.54
N GLN A 384 -23.72 -16.67 1.54
CA GLN A 384 -24.28 -16.51 2.88
C GLN A 384 -23.35 -15.74 3.82
N CYS A 385 -22.04 -15.70 3.53
CA CYS A 385 -21.02 -15.13 4.41
C CYS A 385 -20.30 -13.89 3.84
N GLU A 386 -20.53 -13.55 2.56
CA GLU A 386 -19.73 -12.53 1.86
C GLU A 386 -20.64 -11.53 1.12
N ASP A 387 -20.42 -10.23 1.37
CA ASP A 387 -21.31 -9.13 0.95
C ASP A 387 -21.11 -8.70 -0.54
N PHE A 388 -20.59 -9.58 -1.41
CA PHE A 388 -20.16 -9.24 -2.78
C PHE A 388 -21.27 -8.86 -3.76
N THR A 389 -22.53 -9.08 -3.40
CA THR A 389 -23.70 -8.78 -4.24
C THR A 389 -24.28 -7.39 -3.99
N ILE A 390 -23.75 -6.65 -3.02
CA ILE A 390 -24.23 -5.33 -2.62
C ILE A 390 -23.34 -4.24 -3.24
N PRO A 391 -23.89 -3.28 -4.01
CA PRO A 391 -23.11 -2.15 -4.51
C PRO A 391 -22.44 -1.35 -3.38
N CYS A 392 -21.21 -0.88 -3.61
CA CYS A 392 -20.47 -0.13 -2.60
C CYS A 392 -21.18 1.17 -2.20
N ASP A 393 -21.61 1.23 -0.93
CA ASP A 393 -22.08 2.47 -0.33
C ASP A 393 -20.89 3.36 0.07
N ALA A 394 -20.81 4.53 -0.56
CA ALA A 394 -19.81 5.55 -0.27
C ALA A 394 -20.17 6.40 0.97
N THR A 395 -21.42 6.36 1.42
CA THR A 395 -21.97 7.23 2.48
C THR A 395 -21.96 6.60 3.86
N THR A 396 -21.92 5.26 3.97
CA THR A 396 -21.82 4.58 5.27
C THR A 396 -20.47 4.85 5.95
N PRO A 397 -20.46 5.30 7.23
CA PRO A 397 -19.24 5.47 8.01
C PRO A 397 -18.70 4.15 8.59
N PHE A 398 -19.34 3.02 8.27
CA PHE A 398 -18.98 1.70 8.78
C PHE A 398 -18.32 0.84 7.70
N ARG A 399 -17.14 0.29 8.01
CA ARG A 399 -16.48 -0.71 7.17
C ARG A 399 -17.27 -2.02 7.17
N SER A 400 -17.30 -2.71 6.04
CA SER A 400 -17.63 -4.13 5.94
C SER A 400 -16.76 -4.99 6.89
N LEU A 401 -17.13 -6.25 7.09
CA LEU A 401 -16.32 -7.20 7.86
C LEU A 401 -15.21 -7.86 7.02
N SER A 402 -15.43 -8.01 5.72
CA SER A 402 -14.44 -8.53 4.79
C SER A 402 -13.44 -7.47 4.29
N GLY A 403 -13.62 -6.19 4.60
CA GLY A 403 -12.82 -5.09 4.04
C GLY A 403 -13.18 -4.71 2.59
N HIS A 404 -14.09 -5.46 1.94
CA HIS A 404 -14.65 -5.12 0.62
C HIS A 404 -15.27 -3.72 0.62
N CYS A 405 -15.19 -3.01 -0.51
CA CYS A 405 -15.61 -1.61 -0.67
C CYS A 405 -14.84 -0.57 0.20
N ASN A 406 -13.69 -0.92 0.79
CA ASN A 406 -12.79 0.11 1.33
C ASN A 406 -12.36 1.07 0.21
N ASN A 407 -11.77 0.51 -0.85
CA ASN A 407 -11.42 1.25 -2.05
C ASN A 407 -12.63 1.26 -3.01
N LEU A 408 -13.24 2.43 -3.21
CA LEU A 408 -14.43 2.56 -4.05
C LEU A 408 -14.17 2.42 -5.56
N ARG A 409 -12.90 2.51 -6.01
CA ARG A 409 -12.52 2.27 -7.42
C ARG A 409 -12.29 0.80 -7.70
N ASN A 410 -11.66 0.11 -6.74
CA ASN A 410 -11.33 -1.32 -6.82
C ASN A 410 -11.78 -2.01 -5.52
N PRO A 411 -13.06 -2.41 -5.40
CA PRO A 411 -13.66 -2.91 -4.16
C PRO A 411 -12.95 -4.10 -3.51
N GLU A 412 -12.16 -4.83 -4.29
CA GLU A 412 -11.40 -6.02 -3.90
C GLU A 412 -10.05 -5.71 -3.24
N LEU A 413 -9.56 -4.47 -3.30
CA LEU A 413 -8.25 -4.14 -2.74
C LEU A 413 -8.26 -4.17 -1.20
N GLY A 414 -7.52 -5.12 -0.63
CA GLY A 414 -7.34 -5.30 0.81
C GLY A 414 -8.43 -6.11 1.51
N LYS A 415 -9.38 -6.68 0.76
CA LYS A 415 -10.38 -7.57 1.37
C LYS A 415 -9.76 -8.89 1.85
N SER A 416 -10.45 -9.58 2.74
CA SER A 416 -10.14 -10.97 3.13
C SER A 416 -10.16 -11.93 1.94
N LEU A 417 -9.44 -13.04 2.06
CA LEU A 417 -9.33 -14.08 1.02
C LEU A 417 -8.72 -13.57 -0.31
N THR A 418 -7.71 -12.72 -0.21
CA THR A 418 -6.88 -12.24 -1.34
C THR A 418 -5.45 -12.77 -1.22
N THR A 419 -4.64 -12.66 -2.28
CA THR A 419 -3.21 -12.99 -2.20
C THR A 419 -2.42 -11.90 -1.46
N PHE A 420 -1.32 -12.28 -0.83
CA PHE A 420 -0.33 -11.30 -0.37
C PHE A 420 0.20 -10.45 -1.54
N ALA A 421 0.56 -9.21 -1.24
CA ALA A 421 1.36 -8.37 -2.12
C ALA A 421 2.85 -8.76 -2.04
N ARG A 422 3.70 -8.14 -2.87
CA ARG A 422 5.14 -8.39 -2.96
C ARG A 422 5.91 -7.07 -2.89
N LEU A 423 7.02 -7.01 -2.15
CA LEU A 423 8.03 -5.96 -2.29
C LEU A 423 9.05 -6.31 -3.38
N LEU A 424 9.36 -7.60 -3.53
CA LEU A 424 10.18 -8.15 -4.60
C LEU A 424 9.49 -9.36 -5.24
N PRO A 425 9.73 -9.65 -6.54
CA PRO A 425 9.22 -10.87 -7.16
C PRO A 425 9.63 -12.14 -6.38
N PRO A 426 8.78 -13.18 -6.36
CA PRO A 426 9.10 -14.45 -5.72
C PRO A 426 10.29 -15.15 -6.42
N VAL A 427 11.09 -15.85 -5.62
CA VAL A 427 12.22 -16.67 -6.08
C VAL A 427 11.97 -18.12 -5.70
N TYR A 428 11.61 -18.93 -6.70
CA TYR A 428 11.38 -20.37 -6.59
C TYR A 428 12.45 -21.16 -7.36
N GLU A 429 12.77 -22.37 -6.89
CA GLU A 429 13.83 -23.25 -7.44
C GLU A 429 13.55 -23.70 -8.90
N ASP A 430 12.29 -23.65 -9.34
CA ASP A 430 11.83 -23.89 -10.71
C ASP A 430 11.33 -22.63 -11.43
N GLY A 431 11.28 -21.49 -10.74
CA GLY A 431 10.66 -20.24 -11.20
C GLY A 431 9.14 -20.15 -10.96
N VAL A 432 8.49 -21.22 -10.46
CA VAL A 432 7.03 -21.25 -10.27
C VAL A 432 6.63 -21.46 -8.82
N SER A 433 7.04 -22.57 -8.21
CA SER A 433 6.48 -22.96 -6.92
C SER A 433 7.35 -23.87 -6.07
N ARG A 434 8.38 -24.54 -6.60
CA ARG A 434 9.24 -25.39 -5.76
C ARG A 434 10.07 -24.51 -4.81
N PRO A 435 9.96 -24.67 -3.48
CA PRO A 435 10.71 -23.88 -2.51
C PRO A 435 12.22 -23.92 -2.78
N ARG A 436 12.91 -22.80 -2.56
CA ARG A 436 14.37 -22.69 -2.76
C ARG A 436 15.12 -23.71 -1.88
N GLN A 437 15.96 -24.53 -2.50
CA GLN A 437 16.74 -25.61 -1.86
C GLN A 437 18.23 -25.55 -2.21
N THR A 438 18.61 -24.85 -3.28
CA THR A 438 20.00 -24.78 -3.77
C THR A 438 20.59 -23.39 -3.55
N SER A 439 21.86 -23.36 -3.14
CA SER A 439 22.69 -22.14 -3.02
C SER A 439 23.04 -21.59 -4.39
N ILE A 440 23.34 -20.29 -4.49
CA ILE A 440 23.93 -19.70 -5.71
C ILE A 440 25.24 -20.38 -6.15
N THR A 441 25.89 -21.14 -5.26
CA THR A 441 27.11 -21.94 -5.52
C THR A 441 26.83 -23.34 -6.07
N GLY A 442 25.55 -23.76 -6.14
CA GLY A 442 25.14 -25.12 -6.52
C GLY A 442 25.15 -26.15 -5.39
N SER A 443 25.60 -25.81 -4.17
CA SER A 443 25.45 -26.67 -3.00
C SER A 443 24.00 -26.65 -2.46
N PRO A 444 23.57 -27.63 -1.66
CA PRO A 444 22.32 -27.51 -0.90
C PRO A 444 22.36 -26.30 0.05
N LEU A 445 21.20 -25.67 0.27
CA LEU A 445 21.03 -24.66 1.31
C LEU A 445 21.05 -25.28 2.72
N PRO A 446 21.36 -24.49 3.76
CA PRO A 446 21.37 -25.00 5.12
C PRO A 446 19.98 -25.47 5.53
N ASN A 447 19.96 -26.56 6.28
CA ASN A 447 18.75 -27.08 6.89
C ASN A 447 18.15 -26.02 7.86
N PRO A 448 16.84 -25.75 7.83
CA PRO A 448 16.19 -24.82 8.75
C PRO A 448 16.52 -25.03 10.24
N ARG A 449 16.64 -26.30 10.67
CA ARG A 449 17.01 -26.64 12.05
C ARG A 449 18.48 -26.34 12.36
N THR A 450 19.38 -26.52 11.39
CA THR A 450 20.78 -26.08 11.53
C THR A 450 20.89 -24.57 11.67
N ILE A 451 20.05 -23.80 10.95
CA ILE A 451 19.97 -22.34 11.10
C ILE A 451 19.45 -21.97 12.49
N SER A 452 18.32 -22.56 12.91
CA SER A 452 17.73 -22.37 14.24
C SER A 452 18.76 -22.63 15.36
N ALA A 453 19.33 -23.83 15.43
CA ALA A 453 20.22 -24.23 16.51
C ALA A 453 21.54 -23.45 16.58
N LEU A 454 22.04 -22.88 15.47
CA LEU A 454 23.32 -22.16 15.43
C LEU A 454 23.18 -20.64 15.45
N ILE A 455 22.19 -20.07 14.75
CA ILE A 455 21.96 -18.62 14.72
C ILE A 455 21.11 -18.19 15.91
N HIS A 456 20.08 -18.98 16.26
CA HIS A 456 19.05 -18.67 17.25
C HIS A 456 19.06 -19.58 18.49
N PRO A 457 20.18 -19.73 19.23
CA PRO A 457 20.19 -20.52 20.45
C PRO A 457 19.37 -19.87 21.57
N ASP A 458 18.92 -20.68 22.52
CA ASP A 458 18.21 -20.24 23.72
C ASP A 458 19.18 -19.59 24.72
N ILE A 459 19.28 -18.26 24.65
CA ILE A 459 20.06 -17.43 25.57
C ILE A 459 19.18 -16.24 25.99
N SER A 460 18.73 -16.23 27.24
CA SER A 460 17.92 -15.13 27.78
C SER A 460 18.75 -13.85 27.93
N ASN A 461 18.17 -12.74 27.47
CA ASN A 461 18.74 -11.40 27.45
C ASN A 461 17.62 -10.37 27.67
N LEU A 462 17.19 -10.19 28.92
CA LEU A 462 16.01 -9.39 29.26
C LEU A 462 16.16 -7.90 28.87
N HIS A 463 15.16 -7.36 28.17
CA HIS A 463 15.17 -5.96 27.75
C HIS A 463 15.00 -5.01 28.94
N THR A 464 15.90 -4.03 29.06
CA THR A 464 15.99 -3.10 30.19
C THR A 464 14.98 -1.94 30.20
N ARG A 465 14.01 -1.92 29.28
CA ARG A 465 13.11 -0.76 29.06
C ARG A 465 11.68 -1.14 28.71
N TYR A 466 11.46 -2.15 27.88
CA TYR A 466 10.13 -2.50 27.39
C TYR A 466 9.56 -3.74 28.07
N ALA A 467 8.24 -3.72 28.25
CA ALA A 467 7.50 -4.75 28.95
C ALA A 467 7.04 -5.88 28.00
N LEU A 468 6.76 -7.06 28.57
CA LEU A 468 6.32 -8.26 27.85
C LEU A 468 5.02 -8.05 27.04
N ILE A 469 4.20 -7.07 27.40
CA ILE A 469 3.02 -6.65 26.62
C ILE A 469 3.39 -6.13 25.21
N VAL A 470 4.62 -5.70 24.93
CA VAL A 470 5.08 -5.37 23.56
C VAL A 470 5.04 -6.61 22.67
N MET A 471 5.58 -7.73 23.15
CA MET A 471 5.50 -9.03 22.46
C MET A 471 4.03 -9.43 22.27
N GLN A 472 3.24 -9.34 23.34
CA GLN A 472 1.86 -9.82 23.30
C GLN A 472 0.96 -8.99 22.37
N TYR A 473 1.16 -7.67 22.32
CA TYR A 473 0.46 -6.78 21.39
C TYR A 473 0.96 -6.96 19.96
N ALA A 474 2.25 -7.25 19.73
CA ALA A 474 2.75 -7.58 18.40
C ALA A 474 2.04 -8.81 17.82
N GLN A 475 1.87 -9.88 18.62
CA GLN A 475 1.10 -11.07 18.21
C GLN A 475 -0.38 -10.74 17.97
N PHE A 476 -1.02 -10.02 18.90
CA PHE A 476 -2.42 -9.60 18.76
C PHE A 476 -2.67 -8.71 17.54
N LEU A 477 -1.68 -7.92 17.13
CA LEU A 477 -1.72 -7.05 15.96
C LEU A 477 -1.43 -7.82 14.65
N ASP A 478 -0.50 -8.78 14.67
CA ASP A 478 -0.26 -9.67 13.53
C ASP A 478 -1.52 -10.47 13.19
N HIS A 479 -2.26 -10.91 14.22
CA HIS A 479 -3.51 -11.65 14.03
C HIS A 479 -4.68 -10.80 13.51
N ASP A 480 -4.54 -9.47 13.43
CA ASP A 480 -5.45 -8.59 12.66
C ASP A 480 -5.11 -8.71 11.17
N LEU A 481 -3.82 -8.66 10.84
CA LEU A 481 -3.32 -8.45 9.47
C LEU A 481 -3.09 -9.75 8.69
N THR A 482 -2.65 -10.83 9.35
CA THR A 482 -2.09 -12.01 8.65
C THR A 482 -2.68 -13.33 9.15
N MET A 483 -3.18 -14.13 8.21
CA MET A 483 -3.55 -15.53 8.39
C MET A 483 -3.27 -16.28 7.10
N THR A 484 -2.14 -16.99 7.04
CA THR A 484 -1.82 -17.84 5.88
C THR A 484 -2.32 -19.27 6.10
N PRO A 485 -3.32 -19.75 5.34
CA PRO A 485 -3.83 -21.10 5.49
C PRO A 485 -2.91 -22.14 4.83
N ILE A 486 -3.01 -23.39 5.25
CA ILE A 486 -2.33 -24.55 4.63
C ILE A 486 -3.31 -25.52 3.97
N HIS A 487 -2.77 -26.40 3.11
CA HIS A 487 -3.52 -27.50 2.48
C HIS A 487 -4.15 -28.46 3.52
N LYS A 488 -5.34 -28.97 3.21
CA LYS A 488 -6.00 -30.08 3.91
C LYS A 488 -6.05 -31.30 3.01
N GLY A 489 -6.13 -32.49 3.61
CA GLY A 489 -6.41 -33.72 2.88
C GLY A 489 -7.89 -33.89 2.52
N PHE A 490 -8.20 -35.05 1.95
CA PHE A 490 -9.56 -35.44 1.59
C PHE A 490 -10.53 -35.32 2.79
N GLN A 491 -11.77 -34.88 2.54
CA GLN A 491 -12.79 -34.57 3.56
C GLN A 491 -12.33 -33.60 4.67
N GLU A 492 -11.51 -32.61 4.33
CA GLU A 492 -10.91 -31.65 5.29
C GLU A 492 -10.07 -32.31 6.41
N SER A 493 -9.60 -33.55 6.19
CA SER A 493 -8.69 -34.24 7.11
C SER A 493 -7.34 -33.53 7.22
N ILE A 494 -6.62 -33.80 8.30
CA ILE A 494 -5.26 -33.30 8.54
C ILE A 494 -4.26 -34.37 8.09
N PRO A 495 -3.44 -34.13 7.05
CA PRO A 495 -2.43 -35.09 6.61
C PRO A 495 -1.24 -35.13 7.58
N SER A 496 -0.72 -36.33 7.86
CA SER A 496 0.48 -36.50 8.69
C SER A 496 1.75 -36.14 7.90
N CYS A 497 2.12 -34.87 7.87
CA CYS A 497 3.34 -34.41 7.19
C CYS A 497 4.63 -34.59 8.02
N ARG A 498 4.62 -35.35 9.13
CA ARG A 498 5.83 -35.59 9.94
C ARG A 498 6.81 -36.60 9.33
N PRO A 499 6.41 -37.74 8.74
CA PRO A 499 7.34 -38.66 8.09
C PRO A 499 8.14 -37.95 6.99
N CYS A 500 9.44 -38.22 6.91
CA CYS A 500 10.33 -37.52 5.97
C CYS A 500 10.01 -37.83 4.48
N ASP A 501 9.30 -38.93 4.21
CA ASP A 501 8.81 -39.38 2.91
C ASP A 501 7.37 -38.93 2.61
N SER A 502 6.71 -38.22 3.54
CA SER A 502 5.33 -37.74 3.41
C SER A 502 5.00 -36.96 2.12
N PRO A 503 5.93 -36.24 1.43
CA PRO A 503 5.64 -35.65 0.11
C PRO A 503 5.27 -36.68 -0.97
N ARG A 504 5.66 -37.95 -0.78
CA ARG A 504 5.39 -39.06 -1.70
C ARG A 504 4.33 -40.03 -1.18
N THR A 505 4.17 -40.12 0.14
CA THR A 505 3.36 -41.18 0.78
C THR A 505 2.16 -40.67 1.56
N VAL A 506 1.99 -39.35 1.71
CA VAL A 506 0.86 -38.76 2.44
C VAL A 506 0.19 -37.65 1.63
N HIS A 507 0.93 -36.63 1.20
CA HIS A 507 0.38 -35.50 0.46
C HIS A 507 1.50 -34.73 -0.26
N PRO A 508 1.37 -34.35 -1.55
CA PRO A 508 2.46 -33.71 -2.32
C PRO A 508 2.87 -32.33 -1.79
N GLU A 509 2.00 -31.67 -1.02
CA GLU A 509 2.29 -30.38 -0.37
C GLU A 509 2.90 -30.53 1.04
N CYS A 510 3.13 -31.75 1.53
CA CYS A 510 4.03 -31.94 2.67
C CYS A 510 5.45 -31.54 2.23
N ASN A 511 6.20 -30.88 3.11
CA ASN A 511 7.59 -30.48 2.87
C ASN A 511 8.40 -30.53 4.19
N PRO A 512 8.50 -31.73 4.80
CA PRO A 512 9.03 -31.93 6.15
C PRO A 512 10.47 -31.47 6.31
N ILE A 513 10.83 -31.04 7.53
CA ILE A 513 12.18 -30.56 7.84
C ILE A 513 12.95 -31.68 8.54
N PRO A 514 13.92 -32.35 7.89
CA PRO A 514 14.67 -33.43 8.52
C PRO A 514 15.58 -32.92 9.63
N ILE A 515 15.66 -33.67 10.74
CA ILE A 515 16.64 -33.38 11.78
C ILE A 515 18.05 -33.62 11.21
N PRO A 516 19.00 -32.67 11.41
CA PRO A 516 20.38 -32.83 10.98
C PRO A 516 21.15 -33.78 11.92
N ALA A 517 22.15 -34.47 11.38
CA ALA A 517 23.07 -35.28 12.17
C ALA A 517 23.78 -34.42 13.23
N GLY A 518 23.80 -34.87 14.48
CA GLY A 518 24.43 -34.16 15.59
C GLY A 518 23.64 -32.94 16.11
N ASP A 519 22.32 -32.88 15.90
CA ASP A 519 21.47 -31.93 16.63
C ASP A 519 21.64 -32.11 18.16
N HIS A 520 21.61 -31.00 18.89
CA HIS A 520 21.89 -30.98 20.34
C HIS A 520 20.72 -31.47 21.19
N TYR A 521 19.51 -31.52 20.64
CA TYR A 521 18.28 -31.84 21.35
C TYR A 521 17.53 -33.02 20.72
N TYR A 522 17.35 -33.00 19.40
CA TYR A 522 16.58 -34.03 18.69
C TYR A 522 17.47 -35.18 18.21
N PRO A 523 17.06 -36.45 18.35
CA PRO A 523 17.75 -37.55 17.70
C PRO A 523 17.48 -37.52 16.19
N GLU A 524 18.50 -37.82 15.37
CA GLU A 524 18.35 -37.91 13.90
C GLU A 524 17.39 -39.05 13.50
N ILE A 525 17.38 -40.13 14.27
CA ILE A 525 16.54 -41.32 14.06
C ILE A 525 15.63 -41.49 15.28
N ASN A 526 14.34 -41.70 15.05
CA ASN A 526 13.40 -42.06 16.09
C ASN A 526 13.74 -43.46 16.63
N VAL A 527 14.13 -43.53 17.91
CA VAL A 527 14.57 -44.77 18.57
C VAL A 527 13.48 -45.86 18.66
N THR A 528 12.21 -45.52 18.45
CA THR A 528 11.08 -46.45 18.50
C THR A 528 10.69 -46.97 17.11
N SER A 529 10.68 -46.13 16.07
CA SER A 529 10.34 -46.58 14.70
C SER A 529 11.55 -46.98 13.85
N GLY A 530 12.76 -46.53 14.20
CA GLY A 530 13.96 -46.69 13.37
C GLY A 530 14.00 -45.76 12.15
N GLU A 531 13.00 -44.90 11.99
CA GLU A 531 12.90 -43.96 10.87
C GLU A 531 13.58 -42.62 11.19
N ARG A 532 13.95 -41.87 10.15
CA ARG A 532 14.51 -40.53 10.31
C ARG A 532 13.48 -39.58 10.92
N LEU A 533 13.88 -38.80 11.92
CA LEU A 533 13.02 -37.79 12.52
C LEU A 533 12.97 -36.54 11.63
N CYS A 534 11.76 -36.01 11.47
CA CYS A 534 11.44 -34.79 10.75
C CYS A 534 10.45 -33.96 11.57
N PHE A 535 10.45 -32.63 11.38
CA PHE A 535 9.34 -31.78 11.79
C PHE A 535 8.23 -31.80 10.73
N PRO A 536 6.95 -31.81 11.15
CA PRO A 536 5.84 -31.69 10.23
C PRO A 536 5.83 -30.30 9.60
N PHE A 537 5.65 -30.25 8.28
CA PHE A 537 5.42 -29.00 7.57
C PHE A 537 4.52 -29.26 6.36
N MET A 538 3.43 -28.49 6.27
CA MET A 538 2.54 -28.43 5.10
C MET A 538 2.68 -27.05 4.46
N ARG A 539 2.78 -27.02 3.13
CA ARG A 539 2.87 -25.78 2.36
C ARG A 539 1.60 -24.93 2.47
N SER A 540 1.77 -23.61 2.37
CA SER A 540 0.67 -22.64 2.37
C SER A 540 -0.17 -22.77 1.10
N LEU A 541 -1.48 -22.49 1.21
CA LEU A 541 -2.38 -22.56 0.05
C LEU A 541 -1.95 -21.57 -1.05
N PRO A 542 -1.91 -22.01 -2.33
CA PRO A 542 -1.79 -21.13 -3.47
C PRO A 542 -3.08 -20.30 -3.64
N GLY A 543 -2.95 -19.08 -4.15
CA GLY A 543 -4.05 -18.13 -4.35
C GLY A 543 -4.03 -17.38 -5.68
N GLN A 544 -2.95 -17.49 -6.48
CA GLN A 544 -2.85 -16.89 -7.80
C GLN A 544 -4.03 -17.30 -8.72
N GLN A 545 -4.57 -16.34 -9.47
CA GLN A 545 -5.71 -16.52 -10.39
C GLN A 545 -5.28 -16.39 -11.87
N SER A 546 -3.99 -16.46 -12.14
CA SER A 546 -3.36 -16.38 -13.46
C SER A 546 -2.15 -17.33 -13.50
N LEU A 547 -1.61 -17.58 -14.69
CA LEU A 547 -0.33 -18.27 -14.84
C LEU A 547 0.82 -17.46 -14.22
N GLY A 548 1.94 -18.12 -13.94
CA GLY A 548 3.13 -17.53 -13.30
C GLY A 548 3.41 -18.13 -11.92
N PRO A 549 4.21 -17.43 -11.08
CA PRO A 549 4.65 -17.97 -9.79
C PRO A 549 3.53 -18.09 -8.76
N ARG A 550 3.74 -18.96 -7.78
CA ARG A 550 2.81 -19.26 -6.69
C ARG A 550 2.71 -18.10 -5.72
N GLU A 551 1.50 -17.58 -5.54
CA GLU A 551 1.17 -16.57 -4.54
C GLU A 551 0.34 -17.17 -3.43
N GLN A 552 0.52 -16.72 -2.18
CA GLN A 552 -0.16 -17.32 -1.03
C GLN A 552 -1.38 -16.50 -0.61
N ILE A 553 -2.42 -17.20 -0.14
CA ILE A 553 -3.66 -16.56 0.36
C ILE A 553 -3.41 -15.93 1.75
N ASN A 554 -3.93 -14.72 1.95
CA ASN A 554 -4.25 -14.16 3.27
C ASN A 554 -5.76 -14.33 3.53
N GLN A 555 -6.15 -15.03 4.59
CA GLN A 555 -7.58 -15.13 4.95
C GLN A 555 -8.08 -13.86 5.64
N ASN A 556 -7.23 -13.11 6.32
CA ASN A 556 -7.61 -11.90 7.02
C ASN A 556 -7.76 -10.71 6.06
N THR A 557 -8.47 -9.67 6.51
CA THR A 557 -8.45 -8.37 5.82
C THR A 557 -7.03 -7.80 5.88
N ALA A 558 -6.68 -6.93 4.93
CA ALA A 558 -5.38 -6.27 4.97
C ALA A 558 -5.34 -5.07 5.93
N PHE A 559 -6.46 -4.66 6.51
CA PHE A 559 -6.59 -3.40 7.23
C PHE A 559 -6.38 -3.56 8.73
N LEU A 560 -6.04 -2.47 9.40
CA LEU A 560 -6.10 -2.38 10.86
C LEU A 560 -7.55 -2.13 11.29
N ASP A 561 -8.41 -3.14 11.15
CA ASP A 561 -9.85 -3.03 11.36
C ASP A 561 -10.41 -3.93 12.48
N ALA A 562 -9.50 -4.39 13.33
CA ALA A 562 -9.78 -5.19 14.51
C ALA A 562 -10.49 -6.53 14.19
N SER A 563 -10.17 -7.12 13.04
CA SER A 563 -10.68 -8.41 12.58
C SER A 563 -10.36 -9.55 13.56
N GLN A 564 -9.26 -9.47 14.31
CA GLN A 564 -8.95 -10.43 15.37
C GLN A 564 -9.94 -10.40 16.56
N ILE A 565 -10.68 -9.29 16.72
CA ILE A 565 -11.81 -9.17 17.65
C ILE A 565 -13.12 -9.58 16.98
N TYR A 566 -13.41 -9.05 15.78
CA TYR A 566 -14.75 -9.06 15.17
C TYR A 566 -14.98 -10.14 14.11
N GLY A 567 -13.92 -10.71 13.53
CA GLY A 567 -13.96 -11.64 12.42
C GLY A 567 -13.78 -10.97 11.05
N GLU A 568 -13.30 -11.75 10.09
CA GLU A 568 -12.96 -11.38 8.72
C GLU A 568 -14.15 -11.50 7.72
N ASN A 569 -15.33 -11.87 8.23
CA ASN A 569 -16.58 -11.99 7.47
C ASN A 569 -17.82 -11.96 8.39
N SER A 570 -19.02 -11.85 7.79
CA SER A 570 -20.29 -11.76 8.52
C SER A 570 -20.63 -13.03 9.31
N CYS A 571 -20.26 -14.21 8.82
CA CYS A 571 -20.52 -15.49 9.48
C CYS A 571 -19.69 -15.71 10.76
N VAL A 572 -18.46 -15.19 10.83
CA VAL A 572 -17.65 -15.19 12.07
C VAL A 572 -18.23 -14.17 13.05
N CYS A 573 -18.43 -12.92 12.61
CA CYS A 573 -18.98 -11.87 13.47
C CYS A 573 -20.36 -12.24 14.07
N THR A 574 -21.25 -12.86 13.29
CA THR A 574 -22.58 -13.28 13.77
C THR A 574 -22.52 -14.28 14.92
N LYS A 575 -21.51 -15.15 14.98
CA LYS A 575 -21.30 -16.09 16.10
C LYS A 575 -20.75 -15.39 17.35
N LEU A 576 -20.07 -14.27 17.16
CA LEU A 576 -19.42 -13.47 18.20
C LEU A 576 -20.28 -12.30 18.68
N LYS A 577 -21.36 -11.96 17.97
CA LYS A 577 -22.35 -10.96 18.40
C LYS A 577 -23.22 -11.47 19.54
N GLY A 578 -23.41 -10.62 20.53
CA GLY A 578 -24.30 -10.83 21.68
C GLY A 578 -25.57 -9.98 21.59
N PHE A 579 -26.32 -9.92 22.68
CA PHE A 579 -27.54 -9.12 22.78
C PHE A 579 -27.24 -7.62 23.01
N ALA A 580 -28.21 -6.75 22.70
CA ALA A 580 -28.17 -5.30 22.96
C ALA A 580 -26.94 -4.56 22.37
N GLY A 581 -26.42 -5.06 21.24
CA GLY A 581 -25.26 -4.49 20.53
C GLY A 581 -23.90 -4.89 21.12
N ARG A 582 -23.86 -5.78 22.13
CA ARG A 582 -22.63 -6.30 22.75
C ARG A 582 -21.99 -7.40 21.90
N MET A 583 -20.74 -7.75 22.20
CA MET A 583 -20.15 -9.04 21.87
C MET A 583 -20.65 -10.13 22.83
N ASN A 584 -20.78 -11.35 22.32
CA ASN A 584 -21.09 -12.56 23.07
C ASN A 584 -19.93 -12.92 24.00
N SER A 585 -20.22 -13.46 25.17
CA SER A 585 -19.23 -13.63 26.24
C SER A 585 -19.61 -14.79 27.18
N THR A 586 -18.62 -15.51 27.71
CA THR A 586 -18.86 -16.45 28.80
C THR A 586 -18.87 -15.71 30.14
N GLN A 587 -19.93 -15.86 30.93
CA GLN A 587 -19.94 -15.37 32.31
C GLN A 587 -18.93 -16.16 33.14
N HIS A 588 -18.14 -15.47 33.98
CA HIS A 588 -17.13 -16.12 34.81
C HIS A 588 -17.79 -17.13 35.79
N PRO A 589 -17.36 -18.40 35.85
CA PRO A 589 -18.11 -19.48 36.52
C PRO A 589 -18.24 -19.32 38.04
N ILE A 590 -17.29 -18.64 38.69
CA ILE A 590 -17.29 -18.37 40.14
C ILE A 590 -17.62 -16.90 40.43
N ARG A 591 -16.70 -16.00 40.08
CA ARG A 591 -16.80 -14.54 40.25
C ARG A 591 -15.75 -13.86 39.38
N GLY A 592 -16.15 -12.88 38.58
CA GLY A 592 -15.27 -12.10 37.72
C GLY A 592 -16.04 -11.25 36.72
N LYS A 593 -15.32 -10.52 35.85
CA LYS A 593 -15.90 -9.90 34.65
C LYS A 593 -16.05 -10.97 33.56
N GLU A 594 -16.84 -10.64 32.53
CA GLU A 594 -17.05 -11.50 31.37
C GLU A 594 -15.73 -11.97 30.72
N LEU A 595 -15.72 -13.20 30.20
CA LEU A 595 -14.62 -13.80 29.46
C LEU A 595 -15.00 -13.91 27.98
N LEU A 596 -14.03 -14.22 27.12
CA LEU A 596 -14.33 -14.61 25.74
C LEU A 596 -15.38 -15.75 25.71
N PRO A 597 -16.20 -15.84 24.65
CA PRO A 597 -17.12 -16.96 24.47
C PRO A 597 -16.32 -18.26 24.31
N GLN A 598 -16.78 -19.34 24.94
CA GLN A 598 -16.18 -20.68 24.82
C GLN A 598 -16.88 -21.54 23.76
N SER A 599 -16.15 -22.47 23.15
CA SER A 599 -16.66 -23.43 22.16
C SER A 599 -16.07 -24.83 22.36
N PRO A 600 -16.87 -25.90 22.22
CA PRO A 600 -16.41 -27.29 22.18
C PRO A 600 -15.87 -27.69 20.79
N HIS A 601 -16.00 -26.81 19.78
CA HIS A 601 -15.66 -27.09 18.38
C HIS A 601 -14.32 -26.50 17.95
N HIS A 602 -13.49 -26.06 18.89
CA HIS A 602 -12.12 -25.60 18.63
C HIS A 602 -11.20 -26.84 18.48
N PRO A 603 -10.68 -27.16 17.27
CA PRO A 603 -10.04 -28.45 16.98
C PRO A 603 -8.84 -28.77 17.87
N GLU A 604 -7.97 -27.78 18.08
CA GLU A 604 -6.71 -27.88 18.82
C GLU A 604 -6.89 -27.94 20.33
N CYS A 605 -8.13 -27.82 20.83
CA CYS A 605 -8.39 -27.58 22.24
C CYS A 605 -7.94 -28.74 23.14
N LYS A 606 -6.93 -28.46 23.98
CA LYS A 606 -6.31 -29.39 24.94
C LYS A 606 -6.81 -29.19 26.39
N SER A 607 -7.73 -28.26 26.62
CA SER A 607 -8.45 -28.11 27.88
C SER A 607 -9.12 -29.42 28.32
N PRO A 608 -8.93 -29.90 29.57
CA PRO A 608 -9.68 -31.02 30.13
C PRO A 608 -11.22 -30.90 30.03
N SER A 609 -11.76 -29.69 30.08
CA SER A 609 -13.19 -29.40 29.86
C SER A 609 -13.69 -29.68 28.43
N GLY A 610 -12.77 -29.81 27.46
CA GLY A 610 -13.07 -29.79 26.02
C GLY A 610 -13.38 -28.40 25.46
N MET A 611 -13.34 -27.34 26.27
CA MET A 611 -13.73 -25.98 25.90
C MET A 611 -12.53 -25.06 25.76
N CYS A 612 -12.47 -24.33 24.64
CA CYS A 612 -11.51 -23.25 24.41
C CYS A 612 -12.23 -21.98 23.97
N PHE A 613 -11.57 -20.83 24.12
CA PHE A 613 -12.14 -19.53 23.77
C PHE A 613 -12.09 -19.28 22.26
N ILE A 614 -13.11 -18.57 21.76
CA ILE A 614 -13.17 -18.09 20.37
C ILE A 614 -13.24 -16.56 20.35
N ALA A 615 -12.64 -15.97 19.31
CA ALA A 615 -12.71 -14.54 18.99
C ALA A 615 -12.84 -14.40 17.47
N GLY A 616 -12.62 -13.18 16.95
CA GLY A 616 -12.57 -12.94 15.50
C GLY A 616 -11.49 -13.77 14.81
N ASP A 617 -10.30 -13.83 15.41
CA ASP A 617 -9.24 -14.73 14.95
C ASP A 617 -9.28 -16.10 15.68
N GLY A 618 -9.11 -17.18 14.91
CA GLY A 618 -9.18 -18.56 15.41
C GLY A 618 -8.03 -18.97 16.36
N ARG A 619 -6.91 -18.22 16.36
CA ARG A 619 -5.73 -18.48 17.19
C ARG A 619 -5.83 -17.80 18.55
N ALA A 620 -6.92 -17.12 18.90
CA ALA A 620 -7.08 -16.43 20.19
C ALA A 620 -6.89 -17.32 21.44
N SER A 621 -7.02 -18.65 21.30
CA SER A 621 -6.71 -19.65 22.34
C SER A 621 -5.33 -20.32 22.20
N GLU A 622 -4.41 -19.78 21.39
CA GLU A 622 -3.07 -20.34 21.23
C GLU A 622 -2.36 -20.44 22.58
N GLN A 623 -2.27 -19.33 23.32
CA GLN A 623 -1.59 -19.27 24.61
C GLN A 623 -2.24 -18.23 25.56
N PRO A 624 -2.09 -18.39 26.89
CA PRO A 624 -2.93 -17.67 27.88
C PRO A 624 -2.84 -16.13 27.86
N GLY A 625 -1.70 -15.56 27.50
CA GLY A 625 -1.50 -14.11 27.39
C GLY A 625 -2.23 -13.51 26.18
N LEU A 626 -2.31 -14.26 25.08
CA LEU A 626 -3.09 -13.87 23.90
C LEU A 626 -4.59 -13.85 24.25
N THR A 627 -5.07 -14.91 24.90
CA THR A 627 -6.45 -14.98 25.41
C THR A 627 -6.78 -13.81 26.34
N ALA A 628 -5.84 -13.39 27.19
CA ALA A 628 -6.03 -12.27 28.13
C ALA A 628 -6.17 -10.92 27.41
N ILE A 629 -5.39 -10.64 26.36
CA ILE A 629 -5.53 -9.39 25.60
C ILE A 629 -6.79 -9.39 24.71
N HIS A 630 -7.14 -10.51 24.06
CA HIS A 630 -8.44 -10.64 23.38
C HIS A 630 -9.63 -10.43 24.34
N THR A 631 -9.55 -11.00 25.56
CA THR A 631 -10.57 -10.79 26.61
C THR A 631 -10.65 -9.31 27.02
N THR A 632 -9.51 -8.63 27.16
CA THR A 632 -9.44 -7.19 27.49
C THR A 632 -10.17 -6.34 26.45
N PHE A 633 -9.95 -6.61 25.16
CA PHE A 633 -10.59 -5.86 24.07
C PHE A 633 -12.06 -6.23 23.84
N LEU A 634 -12.49 -7.46 24.12
CA LEU A 634 -13.92 -7.81 24.18
C LEU A 634 -14.63 -7.02 25.28
N ARG A 635 -14.05 -6.96 26.47
CA ARG A 635 -14.56 -6.16 27.59
C ARG A 635 -14.63 -4.67 27.20
N GLU A 636 -13.63 -4.15 26.49
CA GLU A 636 -13.63 -2.75 26.02
C GLU A 636 -14.78 -2.47 25.05
N HIS A 637 -15.01 -3.31 24.04
CA HIS A 637 -16.17 -3.15 23.16
C HIS A 637 -17.47 -3.13 23.98
N ASN A 638 -17.65 -4.09 24.89
CA ASN A 638 -18.84 -4.16 25.73
C ASN A 638 -19.00 -2.95 26.65
N ARG A 639 -17.90 -2.40 27.18
CA ARG A 639 -17.88 -1.16 27.98
C ARG A 639 -18.29 0.05 27.14
N ILE A 640 -17.78 0.18 25.92
CA ILE A 640 -18.15 1.25 24.98
C ILE A 640 -19.63 1.15 24.58
N VAL A 641 -20.17 -0.05 24.33
CA VAL A 641 -21.60 -0.27 24.04
C VAL A 641 -22.49 0.25 25.17
N GLU A 642 -22.19 -0.08 26.43
CA GLU A 642 -22.97 0.41 27.58
C GLU A 642 -22.89 1.93 27.73
N GLY A 643 -21.70 2.51 27.51
CA GLY A 643 -21.52 3.97 27.55
C GLY A 643 -22.27 4.71 26.44
N LEU A 644 -22.23 4.19 25.20
CA LEU A 644 -22.99 4.71 24.06
C LEU A 644 -24.50 4.62 24.32
N ARG A 645 -24.98 3.51 24.87
CA ARG A 645 -26.39 3.35 25.26
C ARG A 645 -26.81 4.35 26.33
N GLY A 646 -25.90 4.69 27.26
CA GLY A 646 -26.11 5.69 28.30
C GLY A 646 -26.21 7.13 27.78
N VAL A 647 -25.55 7.47 26.66
CA VAL A 647 -25.63 8.81 26.06
C VAL A 647 -26.68 8.95 24.95
N ASN A 648 -27.07 7.84 24.29
CA ASN A 648 -28.08 7.79 23.21
C ASN A 648 -29.36 6.98 23.53
N PRO A 649 -29.99 7.13 24.72
CA PRO A 649 -31.22 6.39 25.03
C PRO A 649 -32.44 6.96 24.28
N PRO A 650 -33.42 6.14 23.87
CA PRO A 650 -33.34 4.75 23.39
C PRO A 650 -33.39 4.70 21.84
N HIS A 651 -32.95 5.76 21.17
CA HIS A 651 -33.13 5.94 19.72
C HIS A 651 -32.12 5.14 18.88
N TRP A 652 -30.97 4.78 19.45
CA TRP A 652 -30.03 3.84 18.82
C TRP A 652 -30.45 2.40 19.02
N ASN A 653 -30.57 1.67 17.91
CA ASN A 653 -30.82 0.24 17.92
C ASN A 653 -29.53 -0.59 18.18
N ASN A 654 -29.68 -1.90 18.34
CA ASN A 654 -28.58 -2.82 18.64
C ASN A 654 -27.45 -2.80 17.60
N GLU A 655 -27.78 -2.64 16.31
CA GLU A 655 -26.79 -2.59 15.23
C GLU A 655 -26.04 -1.26 15.20
N GLN A 656 -26.71 -0.14 15.48
CA GLN A 656 -26.03 1.16 15.65
C GLN A 656 -25.05 1.11 16.83
N LEU A 657 -25.49 0.61 17.99
CA LEU A 657 -24.63 0.43 19.17
C LEU A 657 -23.40 -0.43 18.85
N PHE A 658 -23.60 -1.59 18.22
CA PHE A 658 -22.51 -2.49 17.84
C PHE A 658 -21.53 -1.83 16.86
N ASN A 659 -22.03 -1.22 15.79
CA ASN A 659 -21.19 -0.67 14.73
C ASN A 659 -20.44 0.60 15.16
N HIS A 660 -21.05 1.47 15.98
CA HIS A 660 -20.34 2.60 16.60
C HIS A 660 -19.29 2.12 17.61
N ALA A 661 -19.59 1.12 18.45
CA ALA A 661 -18.61 0.55 19.36
C ALA A 661 -17.43 -0.13 18.63
N ARG A 662 -17.70 -0.92 17.59
CA ARG A 662 -16.66 -1.47 16.69
C ARG A 662 -15.82 -0.35 16.08
N ARG A 663 -16.43 0.68 15.50
CA ARG A 663 -15.73 1.82 14.88
C ARG A 663 -14.82 2.57 15.89
N ILE A 664 -15.26 2.74 17.14
CA ILE A 664 -14.44 3.33 18.21
C ILE A 664 -13.27 2.42 18.59
N VAL A 665 -13.51 1.11 18.80
CA VAL A 665 -12.44 0.15 19.17
C VAL A 665 -11.42 -0.03 18.05
N VAL A 666 -11.84 0.02 16.79
CA VAL A 666 -10.94 0.09 15.62
C VAL A 666 -10.07 1.34 15.69
N ALA A 667 -10.66 2.51 15.93
CA ALA A 667 -9.92 3.76 16.06
C ALA A 667 -8.94 3.74 17.26
N GLN A 668 -9.33 3.12 18.38
CA GLN A 668 -8.44 2.87 19.51
C GLN A 668 -7.27 1.96 19.10
N ASN A 669 -7.51 0.84 18.41
CA ASN A 669 -6.44 -0.08 17.98
C ASN A 669 -5.46 0.59 17.00
N GLN A 670 -5.98 1.34 16.01
CA GLN A 670 -5.18 2.14 15.07
C GLN A 670 -4.36 3.22 15.81
N HIS A 671 -4.98 3.95 16.75
CA HIS A 671 -4.30 4.97 17.54
C HIS A 671 -3.19 4.37 18.41
N LEU A 672 -3.44 3.28 19.15
CA LEU A 672 -2.43 2.60 19.96
C LEU A 672 -1.27 2.07 19.13
N THR A 673 -1.57 1.49 17.97
CA THR A 673 -0.55 1.00 17.03
C THR A 673 0.41 2.12 16.63
N PHE A 674 -0.09 3.27 16.17
CA PHE A 674 0.75 4.34 15.63
C PHE A 674 1.31 5.29 16.69
N ASN A 675 0.58 5.55 17.79
CA ASN A 675 1.00 6.46 18.86
C ASN A 675 1.96 5.78 19.84
N GLU A 676 1.63 4.56 20.25
CA GLU A 676 2.34 3.88 21.34
C GLU A 676 3.30 2.80 20.80
N PHE A 677 2.83 1.87 19.96
CA PHE A 677 3.59 0.67 19.58
C PHE A 677 4.69 0.93 18.53
N LEU A 678 4.36 1.46 17.34
CA LEU A 678 5.31 1.65 16.24
C LEU A 678 6.57 2.47 16.60
N PRO A 679 6.51 3.52 17.43
CA PRO A 679 7.71 4.24 17.88
C PRO A 679 8.70 3.37 18.68
N ARG A 680 8.24 2.33 19.40
CA ARG A 680 9.12 1.35 20.06
C ARG A 680 9.74 0.37 19.06
N ILE A 681 8.96 -0.11 18.09
CA ILE A 681 9.46 -1.04 17.07
C ILE A 681 10.50 -0.36 16.17
N LEU A 682 10.14 0.78 15.58
CA LEU A 682 10.87 1.39 14.46
C LEU A 682 11.89 2.47 14.87
N SER A 683 11.80 3.03 16.07
CA SER A 683 12.33 4.35 16.48
C SER A 683 11.57 5.54 15.88
N TRP A 684 11.63 6.68 16.58
CA TRP A 684 11.07 7.95 16.11
C TRP A 684 11.65 8.42 14.77
N ASN A 685 12.92 8.10 14.46
CA ASN A 685 13.55 8.51 13.21
C ASN A 685 12.91 7.80 12.01
N ALA A 686 12.67 6.49 12.11
CA ALA A 686 11.99 5.74 11.05
C ALA A 686 10.48 6.07 11.00
N VAL A 687 9.82 6.29 12.14
CA VAL A 687 8.42 6.78 12.19
C VAL A 687 8.26 8.08 11.41
N ASN A 688 9.21 9.01 11.52
CA ASN A 688 9.22 10.24 10.72
C ASN A 688 9.53 9.95 9.24
N LEU A 689 10.56 9.13 8.94
CA LEU A 689 10.97 8.78 7.58
C LEU A 689 9.85 8.16 6.74
N TYR A 690 9.02 7.31 7.34
CA TYR A 690 7.92 6.61 6.67
C TYR A 690 6.56 7.33 6.78
N GLY A 691 6.50 8.54 7.36
CA GLY A 691 5.25 9.31 7.47
C GLY A 691 4.23 8.72 8.48
N LEU A 692 4.71 7.96 9.46
CA LEU A 692 3.87 7.21 10.42
C LEU A 692 3.49 8.05 11.65
N LYS A 693 4.00 9.28 11.77
CA LYS A 693 3.66 10.17 12.88
C LYS A 693 2.19 10.62 12.78
N LEU A 694 1.45 10.49 13.87
CA LEU A 694 0.06 10.94 13.99
C LEU A 694 -0.05 12.46 14.06
N LEU A 695 -1.23 12.99 13.72
CA LEU A 695 -1.52 14.41 13.86
C LEU A 695 -1.98 14.71 15.30
N PRO A 696 -1.49 15.80 15.93
CA PRO A 696 -1.93 16.18 17.26
C PRO A 696 -3.36 16.76 17.27
N GLN A 697 -3.81 17.36 16.18
CA GLN A 697 -5.18 17.86 15.98
C GLN A 697 -5.58 17.81 14.50
N GLY A 698 -6.86 17.97 14.21
CA GLY A 698 -7.42 17.95 12.85
C GLY A 698 -7.40 16.57 12.18
N TYR A 699 -7.45 16.57 10.85
CA TYR A 699 -7.67 15.40 10.01
C TYR A 699 -6.49 15.06 9.08
N TYR A 700 -6.32 13.77 8.78
CA TYR A 700 -5.35 13.23 7.84
C TYR A 700 -5.92 13.21 6.41
N LYS A 701 -5.18 13.78 5.47
CA LYS A 701 -5.65 14.10 4.11
C LYS A 701 -4.93 13.35 2.98
N GLU A 702 -4.10 12.36 3.31
CA GLU A 702 -3.29 11.65 2.31
C GLU A 702 -3.88 10.29 1.86
N TYR A 703 -5.16 10.02 2.13
CA TYR A 703 -5.80 8.81 1.59
C TYR A 703 -5.66 8.76 0.06
N ASN A 704 -5.17 7.64 -0.46
CA ASN A 704 -4.91 7.47 -1.88
C ASN A 704 -5.69 6.26 -2.44
N PRO A 705 -6.77 6.47 -3.22
CA PRO A 705 -7.56 5.39 -3.81
C PRO A 705 -6.82 4.63 -4.94
N ASN A 706 -5.60 5.01 -5.29
CA ASN A 706 -4.77 4.30 -6.26
C ASN A 706 -3.68 3.41 -5.62
N CYS A 707 -3.56 3.35 -4.29
CA CYS A 707 -2.55 2.50 -3.64
C CYS A 707 -3.11 1.17 -3.15
N ASN A 708 -2.26 0.13 -3.18
CA ASN A 708 -2.59 -1.21 -2.72
C ASN A 708 -2.41 -1.31 -1.19
N PRO A 709 -3.46 -1.60 -0.41
CA PRO A 709 -3.38 -1.83 1.04
C PRO A 709 -2.85 -3.23 1.42
N GLY A 710 -2.75 -4.16 0.46
CA GLY A 710 -2.42 -5.57 0.70
C GLY A 710 -1.18 -5.78 1.56
N ILE A 711 -1.21 -6.81 2.41
CA ILE A 711 -0.06 -7.21 3.21
C ILE A 711 1.00 -7.79 2.29
N VAL A 712 2.24 -7.33 2.38
CA VAL A 712 3.36 -7.87 1.61
C VAL A 712 3.84 -9.19 2.23
N SER A 713 4.12 -10.19 1.40
CA SER A 713 4.51 -11.55 1.84
C SER A 713 5.73 -11.52 2.77
N GLU A 714 6.67 -10.62 2.51
CA GLU A 714 7.87 -10.35 3.32
C GLU A 714 7.57 -9.95 4.76
N PHE A 715 6.46 -9.22 4.99
CA PHE A 715 6.00 -8.82 6.30
C PHE A 715 5.47 -10.02 7.07
N ALA A 716 4.55 -10.78 6.47
CA ALA A 716 3.90 -11.94 7.09
C ALA A 716 4.80 -13.17 7.24
N ALA A 717 5.72 -13.41 6.31
CA ALA A 717 6.61 -14.58 6.30
C ALA A 717 7.92 -14.35 7.07
N ALA A 718 8.34 -13.10 7.28
CA ALA A 718 9.60 -12.79 7.96
C ALA A 718 9.55 -11.57 8.88
N ALA A 719 9.34 -10.36 8.36
CA ALA A 719 9.71 -9.13 9.09
C ALA A 719 8.84 -8.86 10.33
N PHE A 720 7.57 -9.25 10.34
CA PHE A 720 6.69 -9.06 11.51
C PHE A 720 6.72 -10.24 12.50
N ARG A 721 7.45 -11.32 12.17
CA ARG A 721 7.72 -12.45 13.08
C ARG A 721 8.73 -12.15 14.19
N ILE A 722 9.05 -10.86 14.38
CA ILE A 722 9.92 -10.34 15.44
C ILE A 722 9.45 -10.71 16.85
N GLY A 723 8.14 -10.89 17.05
CA GLY A 723 7.57 -11.30 18.34
C GLY A 723 8.17 -12.59 18.89
N HIS A 724 8.65 -13.50 18.04
CA HIS A 724 9.23 -14.77 18.46
C HIS A 724 10.55 -14.62 19.24
N SER A 725 11.36 -13.59 18.98
CA SER A 725 12.57 -13.28 19.77
C SER A 725 12.22 -12.67 21.13
N LEU A 726 11.11 -11.94 21.21
CA LEU A 726 10.66 -11.26 22.43
C LEU A 726 10.04 -12.21 23.49
N LEU A 727 9.86 -13.50 23.15
CA LEU A 727 9.16 -14.50 23.96
C LEU A 727 9.96 -14.88 25.23
N ARG A 728 9.33 -14.69 26.38
CA ARG A 728 9.78 -15.27 27.65
C ARG A 728 9.35 -16.75 27.74
N PRO A 729 10.14 -17.63 28.38
CA PRO A 729 9.75 -19.03 28.57
C PRO A 729 8.53 -19.22 29.51
N HIS A 730 8.18 -18.19 30.28
CA HIS A 730 7.02 -18.19 31.16
C HIS A 730 6.26 -16.87 31.06
N ILE A 731 4.93 -16.94 31.19
CA ILE A 731 4.04 -15.80 31.37
C ILE A 731 3.97 -15.52 32.88
N PRO A 732 4.51 -14.38 33.37
CA PRO A 732 4.50 -14.04 34.77
C PRO A 732 3.11 -13.59 35.22
N ARG A 733 2.82 -13.78 36.51
CA ARG A 733 1.58 -13.35 37.17
C ARG A 733 1.92 -12.39 38.31
N LEU A 734 1.19 -11.27 38.41
CA LEU A 734 1.38 -10.29 39.48
C LEU A 734 0.07 -9.99 40.22
N SER A 735 0.17 -9.92 41.54
CA SER A 735 -0.92 -9.44 42.42
C SER A 735 -1.26 -7.96 42.17
N ILE A 736 -2.37 -7.50 42.75
CA ILE A 736 -2.75 -6.08 42.77
C ILE A 736 -1.64 -5.16 43.33
N ASN A 737 -0.85 -5.65 44.29
CA ASN A 737 0.30 -4.95 44.88
C ASN A 737 1.58 -5.12 44.04
N HIS A 738 1.46 -5.58 42.79
CA HIS A 738 2.56 -5.85 41.85
C HIS A 738 3.64 -6.81 42.36
N GLN A 739 3.30 -7.66 43.34
CA GLN A 739 4.18 -8.73 43.81
C GLN A 739 3.99 -9.99 42.94
N PRO A 740 5.07 -10.73 42.60
CA PRO A 740 4.98 -12.02 41.93
C PRO A 740 4.00 -12.99 42.58
N ILE A 741 3.28 -13.73 41.75
CA ILE A 741 2.43 -14.85 42.16
C ILE A 741 2.96 -16.12 41.52
N ASP A 742 3.32 -17.08 42.36
CA ASP A 742 3.78 -18.40 41.93
C ASP A 742 2.62 -19.41 41.82
N PRO A 743 2.75 -20.43 40.94
CA PRO A 743 3.74 -20.52 39.88
C PRO A 743 3.41 -19.56 38.71
N PRO A 744 4.42 -19.07 37.97
CA PRO A 744 4.19 -18.46 36.66
C PRO A 744 3.71 -19.54 35.66
N LEU A 745 3.05 -19.13 34.58
CA LEU A 745 2.55 -20.07 33.57
C LEU A 745 3.66 -20.40 32.57
N LEU A 746 4.16 -21.63 32.56
CA LEU A 746 5.17 -22.07 31.60
C LEU A 746 4.56 -22.14 30.18
N LEU A 747 5.26 -21.60 29.17
CA LEU A 747 4.67 -21.38 27.84
C LEU A 747 4.22 -22.68 27.18
N ARG A 748 5.04 -23.75 27.17
CA ARG A 748 4.64 -25.05 26.61
C ARG A 748 3.43 -25.69 27.31
N ASP A 749 3.21 -25.33 28.57
CA ASP A 749 2.06 -25.83 29.33
C ASP A 749 0.78 -25.04 29.06
N GLY A 750 0.86 -23.82 28.53
CA GLY A 750 -0.28 -22.98 28.17
C GLY A 750 -0.95 -23.30 26.82
N PHE A 751 -0.24 -23.94 25.88
CA PHE A 751 -0.73 -24.07 24.50
C PHE A 751 -2.08 -24.81 24.40
N PHE A 752 -3.13 -24.10 23.98
CA PHE A 752 -4.52 -24.58 23.87
C PHE A 752 -5.13 -25.19 25.15
N LYS A 753 -4.60 -24.87 26.34
CA LYS A 753 -5.09 -25.35 27.65
C LYS A 753 -5.70 -24.19 28.43
N MET A 754 -6.96 -23.91 28.16
CA MET A 754 -7.63 -22.67 28.57
C MET A 754 -8.31 -22.74 29.95
N ASP A 755 -8.52 -23.93 30.53
CA ASP A 755 -9.23 -24.08 31.82
C ASP A 755 -8.59 -23.31 32.99
N ALA A 756 -7.27 -23.10 32.96
CA ALA A 756 -6.57 -22.29 33.96
C ALA A 756 -7.08 -20.83 34.02
N LEU A 757 -7.57 -20.30 32.89
CA LEU A 757 -8.09 -18.94 32.78
C LEU A 757 -9.49 -18.74 33.38
N LEU A 758 -10.12 -19.81 33.87
CA LEU A 758 -11.38 -19.78 34.61
C LEU A 758 -11.19 -19.54 36.12
N ALA A 759 -9.93 -19.41 36.58
CA ALA A 759 -9.60 -19.08 37.95
C ALA A 759 -9.87 -17.58 38.23
N PRO A 760 -10.59 -17.23 39.32
CA PRO A 760 -10.89 -15.83 39.65
C PRO A 760 -9.64 -14.95 39.69
N GLY A 761 -9.69 -13.79 39.03
CA GLY A 761 -8.61 -12.81 39.00
C GLY A 761 -7.41 -13.13 38.09
N ILE A 762 -7.29 -14.33 37.51
CA ILE A 762 -6.09 -14.71 36.75
C ILE A 762 -5.85 -13.84 35.50
N MET A 763 -6.92 -13.33 34.86
CA MET A 763 -6.83 -12.38 33.75
C MET A 763 -6.12 -11.09 34.19
N ASP A 764 -6.50 -10.53 35.34
CA ASP A 764 -5.83 -9.36 35.91
C ASP A 764 -4.37 -9.66 36.27
N GLU A 765 -4.09 -10.85 36.82
CA GLU A 765 -2.73 -11.27 37.20
C GLU A 765 -1.79 -11.38 36.00
N ILE A 766 -2.26 -12.00 34.91
CA ILE A 766 -1.54 -12.11 33.63
C ILE A 766 -1.34 -10.72 33.05
N MET A 767 -2.39 -9.89 32.96
CA MET A 767 -2.26 -8.55 32.39
C MET A 767 -1.30 -7.66 33.20
N ARG A 768 -1.33 -7.70 34.54
CA ARG A 768 -0.31 -7.01 35.38
C ARG A 768 1.09 -7.57 35.12
N GLY A 769 1.24 -8.89 34.96
CA GLY A 769 2.51 -9.54 34.62
C GLY A 769 3.08 -9.07 33.28
N LEU A 770 2.27 -9.09 32.22
CA LEU A 770 2.65 -8.67 30.88
C LEU A 770 3.13 -7.21 30.84
N VAL A 771 2.43 -6.29 31.52
CA VAL A 771 2.79 -4.86 31.46
C VAL A 771 3.93 -4.45 32.40
N ALA A 772 4.26 -5.24 33.42
CA ALA A 772 5.23 -4.85 34.45
C ALA A 772 6.50 -5.71 34.53
N THR A 773 6.67 -6.69 33.63
CA THR A 773 7.87 -7.52 33.52
C THR A 773 8.54 -7.36 32.15
N PRO A 774 9.87 -7.56 32.05
CA PRO A 774 10.59 -7.36 30.78
C PRO A 774 10.32 -8.50 29.78
N MET A 775 10.21 -8.13 28.51
CA MET A 775 10.38 -9.05 27.39
C MET A 775 11.85 -9.51 27.26
N GLU A 776 12.10 -10.55 26.47
CA GLU A 776 13.45 -10.77 25.93
C GLU A 776 13.81 -9.64 24.94
N THR A 777 15.10 -9.37 24.76
CA THR A 777 15.58 -8.38 23.78
C THR A 777 15.36 -8.89 22.37
N LEU A 778 15.06 -7.97 21.42
CA LEU A 778 15.05 -8.31 20.01
C LEU A 778 16.50 -8.48 19.53
N ASP A 779 16.93 -9.72 19.44
CA ASP A 779 18.22 -10.14 18.89
C ASP A 779 18.09 -11.55 18.28
N GLN A 780 19.20 -12.18 17.90
CA GLN A 780 19.13 -13.52 17.31
C GLN A 780 18.60 -14.59 18.28
N PHE A 781 18.58 -14.41 19.60
CA PHE A 781 18.21 -15.48 20.54
C PHE A 781 16.70 -15.71 20.61
N ILE A 782 16.29 -16.98 20.73
CA ILE A 782 14.88 -17.42 20.75
C ILE A 782 14.74 -18.60 21.71
N THR A 783 13.74 -18.55 22.60
CA THR A 783 13.60 -19.50 23.71
C THR A 783 13.31 -20.96 23.29
N GLY A 784 13.86 -21.91 24.04
CA GLY A 784 13.66 -23.35 23.90
C GLY A 784 12.20 -23.80 23.99
N GLU A 785 11.35 -23.02 24.67
CA GLU A 785 9.90 -23.29 24.73
C GLU A 785 9.22 -23.26 23.35
N VAL A 786 9.80 -22.58 22.35
CA VAL A 786 9.32 -22.57 20.96
C VAL A 786 10.30 -23.11 19.93
N THR A 787 11.59 -23.24 20.22
CA THR A 787 12.56 -23.90 19.32
C THR A 787 12.70 -25.40 19.56
N ASN A 788 12.26 -25.93 20.71
CA ASN A 788 12.27 -27.37 21.00
C ASN A 788 10.91 -27.90 21.52
N HIS A 789 10.07 -27.05 22.12
CA HIS A 789 8.84 -27.49 22.82
C HIS A 789 7.53 -26.96 22.22
N LEU A 790 7.52 -26.40 21.00
CA LEU A 790 6.29 -25.89 20.38
C LEU A 790 5.27 -27.03 20.23
N PHE A 791 4.09 -26.84 20.83
CA PHE A 791 2.96 -27.79 20.86
C PHE A 791 3.30 -29.20 21.38
N GLU A 792 4.40 -29.35 22.14
CA GLU A 792 4.87 -30.61 22.73
C GLU A 792 3.77 -31.40 23.48
N ASP A 793 3.71 -32.70 23.22
CA ASP A 793 3.06 -33.65 24.13
C ASP A 793 4.14 -34.36 24.94
N ARG A 794 4.22 -34.04 26.24
CA ARG A 794 5.20 -34.63 27.18
C ARG A 794 5.14 -36.15 27.29
N ARG A 795 4.05 -36.78 26.83
CA ARG A 795 3.90 -38.25 26.80
C ARG A 795 4.66 -38.89 25.63
N ILE A 796 5.03 -38.10 24.62
CA ILE A 796 5.68 -38.55 23.39
C ILE A 796 7.06 -37.87 23.31
N PRO A 797 8.18 -38.61 23.49
CA PRO A 797 9.52 -38.05 23.43
C PRO A 797 9.79 -37.31 22.11
N PHE A 798 10.43 -36.15 22.19
CA PHE A 798 10.82 -35.33 21.03
C PHE A 798 9.66 -34.93 20.09
N SER A 799 8.43 -34.88 20.62
CA SER A 799 7.25 -34.57 19.82
C SER A 799 7.09 -33.08 19.48
N GLY A 800 7.64 -32.20 20.33
CA GLY A 800 7.66 -30.75 20.12
C GLY A 800 8.37 -30.33 18.82
N ILE A 801 8.00 -29.15 18.33
CA ILE A 801 8.42 -28.62 17.02
C ILE A 801 9.27 -27.34 17.23
N ASP A 802 10.04 -26.98 16.21
CA ASP A 802 10.87 -25.77 16.18
C ASP A 802 10.23 -24.66 15.33
N LEU A 803 9.72 -23.61 16.00
CA LEU A 803 9.08 -22.46 15.37
C LEU A 803 10.02 -21.68 14.42
N VAL A 804 11.32 -21.62 14.71
CA VAL A 804 12.31 -20.93 13.88
C VAL A 804 12.60 -21.72 12.61
N SER A 805 12.69 -23.04 12.74
CA SER A 805 12.72 -23.95 11.58
C SER A 805 11.48 -23.77 10.69
N LEU A 806 10.28 -23.67 11.30
CA LEU A 806 9.05 -23.38 10.56
C LEU A 806 9.07 -22.00 9.89
N ASN A 807 9.62 -20.95 10.53
CA ASN A 807 9.73 -19.61 9.94
C ASN A 807 10.63 -19.60 8.69
N VAL A 808 11.82 -20.21 8.78
CA VAL A 808 12.75 -20.32 7.64
C VAL A 808 12.13 -21.14 6.51
N GLN A 809 11.52 -22.29 6.82
CA GLN A 809 10.87 -23.14 5.82
C GLN A 809 9.64 -22.45 5.20
N ARG A 810 8.89 -21.64 5.96
CA ARG A 810 7.75 -20.85 5.47
C ARG A 810 8.19 -19.72 4.54
N ALA A 811 9.29 -19.03 4.85
CA ALA A 811 9.86 -18.03 3.94
C ALA A 811 10.30 -18.66 2.60
N ARG A 812 10.90 -19.87 2.62
CA ARG A 812 11.24 -20.62 1.40
C ARG A 812 10.01 -21.12 0.64
N ASP A 813 8.96 -21.55 1.36
CA ASP A 813 7.66 -21.95 0.80
C ASP A 813 6.92 -20.79 0.10
N HIS A 814 7.07 -19.58 0.65
CA HIS A 814 6.53 -18.33 0.10
C HIS A 814 7.42 -17.72 -0.99
N GLY A 815 8.52 -18.38 -1.36
CA GLY A 815 9.44 -17.91 -2.39
C GLY A 815 10.10 -16.57 -2.03
N ILE A 816 10.34 -16.29 -0.75
CA ILE A 816 10.95 -15.02 -0.32
C ILE A 816 12.43 -14.95 -0.77
N PRO A 817 12.85 -13.92 -1.55
CA PRO A 817 14.26 -13.65 -1.84
C PRO A 817 15.20 -13.63 -0.62
N SER A 818 16.50 -13.72 -0.87
CA SER A 818 17.48 -13.64 0.21
C SER A 818 17.53 -12.26 0.87
N TYR A 819 17.98 -12.24 2.13
CA TYR A 819 18.23 -11.04 2.93
C TYR A 819 19.03 -9.96 2.17
N ASN A 820 19.99 -10.37 1.34
CA ASN A 820 20.84 -9.46 0.58
C ASN A 820 20.09 -8.69 -0.53
N ASN A 821 18.98 -9.24 -1.05
CA ASN A 821 18.08 -8.52 -1.96
C ASN A 821 17.30 -7.43 -1.21
N TYR A 822 16.85 -7.70 0.01
CA TYR A 822 16.14 -6.72 0.85
C TYR A 822 17.04 -5.62 1.39
N ARG A 823 18.31 -5.92 1.68
CA ARG A 823 19.34 -4.88 1.92
C ARG A 823 19.34 -3.85 0.78
N ALA A 824 19.41 -4.33 -0.47
CA ALA A 824 19.44 -3.46 -1.64
C ALA A 824 18.13 -2.66 -1.83
N LEU A 825 16.96 -3.31 -1.68
CA LEU A 825 15.64 -2.64 -1.70
C LEU A 825 15.58 -1.50 -0.66
N CYS A 826 16.10 -1.74 0.54
CA CYS A 826 16.09 -0.81 1.66
C CYS A 826 17.27 0.18 1.66
N ASN A 827 17.90 0.43 0.50
CA ASN A 827 19.03 1.35 0.32
C ASN A 827 20.27 1.05 1.20
N LEU A 828 20.43 -0.18 1.67
CA LEU A 828 21.66 -0.66 2.30
C LEU A 828 22.62 -1.20 1.24
N LYS A 829 23.92 -1.19 1.54
CA LYS A 829 24.92 -1.81 0.66
C LYS A 829 24.63 -3.31 0.57
N ARG A 830 24.39 -3.82 -0.65
CA ARG A 830 24.40 -5.25 -0.95
C ARG A 830 25.78 -5.81 -0.59
N ALA A 831 25.82 -6.81 0.28
CA ALA A 831 27.07 -7.47 0.65
C ALA A 831 27.62 -8.27 -0.54
N GLN A 832 28.92 -8.16 -0.79
CA GLN A 832 29.66 -9.00 -1.72
C GLN A 832 30.58 -9.96 -0.96
N THR A 833 31.01 -9.57 0.24
CA THR A 833 31.77 -10.41 1.18
C THR A 833 31.07 -10.49 2.53
N TRP A 834 31.47 -11.46 3.35
CA TRP A 834 31.01 -11.56 4.75
C TRP A 834 31.32 -10.30 5.57
N ASP A 835 32.40 -9.61 5.27
CA ASP A 835 32.84 -8.42 6.01
C ASP A 835 31.98 -7.19 5.70
N ASP A 836 31.29 -7.14 4.54
CA ASP A 836 30.33 -6.09 4.21
C ASP A 836 29.11 -6.06 5.15
N LEU A 837 28.84 -7.17 5.85
CA LEU A 837 27.75 -7.27 6.84
C LEU A 837 28.12 -6.63 8.19
N SER A 838 29.40 -6.35 8.45
CA SER A 838 29.92 -5.93 9.78
C SER A 838 29.34 -4.63 10.34
N ARG A 839 28.76 -3.79 9.48
CA ARG A 839 28.09 -2.55 9.88
C ARG A 839 26.76 -2.83 10.57
N GLU A 840 25.96 -3.74 10.03
CA GLU A 840 24.62 -4.07 10.54
C GLU A 840 24.63 -5.29 11.45
N ILE A 841 25.49 -6.29 11.25
CA ILE A 841 25.45 -7.59 11.94
C ILE A 841 26.69 -7.77 12.84
N PRO A 842 26.57 -8.33 14.06
CA PRO A 842 27.72 -8.59 14.92
C PRO A 842 28.73 -9.61 14.34
N PRO A 843 30.05 -9.43 14.50
CA PRO A 843 31.07 -10.33 13.94
C PRO A 843 30.89 -11.81 14.33
N GLU A 844 30.45 -12.08 15.55
CA GLU A 844 30.17 -13.41 16.09
C GLU A 844 28.93 -14.07 15.46
N VAL A 845 28.03 -13.29 14.87
CA VAL A 845 26.90 -13.81 14.07
C VAL A 845 27.34 -14.02 12.62
N ILE A 846 28.13 -13.09 12.06
CA ILE A 846 28.73 -13.23 10.71
C ILE A 846 29.58 -14.51 10.62
N ALA A 847 30.39 -14.79 11.64
CA ALA A 847 31.19 -16.02 11.72
C ALA A 847 30.33 -17.30 11.73
N ARG A 848 29.13 -17.24 12.33
CA ARG A 848 28.16 -18.35 12.34
C ARG A 848 27.45 -18.49 11.00
N PHE A 849 27.05 -17.39 10.35
CA PHE A 849 26.51 -17.44 8.99
C PHE A 849 27.51 -18.01 7.98
N LYS A 850 28.76 -17.54 8.00
CA LYS A 850 29.87 -18.02 7.16
C LYS A 850 30.19 -19.51 7.35
N ARG A 851 29.79 -20.10 8.48
CA ARG A 851 29.94 -21.54 8.75
C ARG A 851 28.83 -22.39 8.12
N ILE A 852 27.64 -21.83 7.89
CA ILE A 852 26.47 -22.59 7.42
C ILE A 852 26.09 -22.25 5.98
N TYR A 853 26.02 -20.98 5.60
CA TYR A 853 25.69 -20.54 4.24
C TYR A 853 26.95 -20.46 3.36
N ALA A 854 26.84 -20.87 2.10
CA ALA A 854 27.96 -20.81 1.15
C ALA A 854 28.24 -19.38 0.67
N SER A 855 27.21 -18.56 0.47
CA SER A 855 27.32 -17.13 0.13
C SER A 855 26.46 -16.23 1.04
N VAL A 856 26.82 -14.95 1.11
CA VAL A 856 25.97 -13.87 1.67
C VAL A 856 24.65 -13.73 0.93
N ASP A 857 24.61 -14.11 -0.35
CA ASP A 857 23.39 -14.13 -1.17
C ASP A 857 22.44 -15.28 -0.83
N ASP A 858 22.86 -16.25 -0.01
CA ASP A 858 22.03 -17.39 0.38
C ASP A 858 21.23 -17.17 1.67
N ILE A 859 21.55 -16.14 2.46
CA ILE A 859 20.97 -15.88 3.78
C ILE A 859 19.45 -15.65 3.66
N ASP A 860 18.64 -16.47 4.33
CA ASP A 860 17.18 -16.30 4.33
C ASP A 860 16.78 -15.00 5.07
N LEU A 861 15.70 -14.33 4.65
CA LEU A 861 15.32 -13.01 5.18
C LEU A 861 15.12 -12.98 6.70
N PHE A 862 14.43 -13.98 7.28
CA PHE A 862 14.16 -14.03 8.72
C PHE A 862 15.43 -14.02 9.59
N PRO A 863 16.37 -15.00 9.47
CA PRO A 863 17.59 -15.00 10.28
C PRO A 863 18.49 -13.80 9.99
N GLY A 864 18.56 -13.34 8.73
CA GLY A 864 19.35 -12.17 8.34
C GLY A 864 18.90 -10.89 9.02
N GLY A 865 17.61 -10.56 8.92
CA GLY A 865 17.04 -9.33 9.52
C GLY A 865 16.99 -9.35 11.04
N MET A 866 16.78 -10.53 11.66
CA MET A 866 16.82 -10.69 13.12
C MET A 866 18.24 -10.52 13.71
N SER A 867 19.27 -10.71 12.88
CA SER A 867 20.68 -10.57 13.28
C SER A 867 21.22 -9.14 13.13
N GLU A 868 20.40 -8.20 12.66
CA GLU A 868 20.79 -6.81 12.53
C GLU A 868 20.75 -6.08 13.89
N ARG A 869 21.69 -5.17 14.10
CA ARG A 869 21.70 -4.25 15.23
C ARG A 869 20.48 -3.32 15.18
N PRO A 870 19.72 -3.20 16.28
CA PRO A 870 18.56 -2.30 16.33
C PRO A 870 18.89 -0.85 15.96
N LEU A 871 17.95 -0.18 15.29
CA LEU A 871 18.01 1.27 15.12
C LEU A 871 18.01 1.99 16.47
N GLN A 872 18.70 3.13 16.57
CA GLN A 872 18.81 3.87 17.83
C GLN A 872 17.42 4.28 18.36
N GLY A 873 17.01 3.69 19.48
CA GLY A 873 15.71 3.93 20.11
C GLY A 873 14.54 3.15 19.48
N GLY A 874 14.82 2.23 18.56
CA GLY A 874 13.90 1.20 18.07
C GLY A 874 14.31 -0.19 18.55
N LEU A 875 13.58 -1.21 18.09
CA LEU A 875 13.85 -2.62 18.38
C LEU A 875 14.39 -3.38 17.18
N VAL A 876 13.98 -3.04 15.96
CA VAL A 876 14.43 -3.74 14.74
C VAL A 876 15.62 -3.06 14.06
N GLY A 877 16.42 -3.84 13.34
CA GLY A 877 17.44 -3.34 12.43
C GLY A 877 16.88 -2.67 11.16
N PRO A 878 17.73 -2.03 10.35
CA PRO A 878 17.32 -1.21 9.22
C PRO A 878 16.48 -1.95 8.15
N THR A 879 16.74 -3.22 7.87
CA THR A 879 16.00 -3.99 6.84
C THR A 879 14.57 -4.28 7.29
N PHE A 880 14.37 -4.74 8.52
CA PHE A 880 13.02 -4.94 9.07
C PHE A 880 12.32 -3.60 9.35
N ALA A 881 13.03 -2.56 9.77
CA ALA A 881 12.46 -1.21 9.92
C ALA A 881 11.90 -0.68 8.58
N CYS A 882 12.58 -0.99 7.48
CA CYS A 882 12.14 -0.67 6.12
C CYS A 882 10.88 -1.44 5.72
N ILE A 883 10.87 -2.78 5.83
CA ILE A 883 9.71 -3.61 5.43
C ILE A 883 8.47 -3.26 6.29
N ILE A 884 8.62 -3.19 7.61
CA ILE A 884 7.55 -2.83 8.55
C ILE A 884 7.09 -1.39 8.30
N GLY A 885 8.02 -0.45 8.12
CA GLY A 885 7.72 0.96 7.86
C GLY A 885 6.94 1.18 6.56
N ILE A 886 7.30 0.46 5.49
CA ILE A 886 6.56 0.46 4.23
C ILE A 886 5.15 -0.11 4.43
N GLN A 887 5.00 -1.27 5.08
CA GLN A 887 3.68 -1.87 5.31
C GLN A 887 2.75 -0.92 6.08
N PHE A 888 3.15 -0.45 7.26
CA PHE A 888 2.29 0.42 8.06
C PHE A 888 1.99 1.77 7.38
N ARG A 889 2.87 2.26 6.50
CA ARG A 889 2.56 3.43 5.66
C ARG A 889 1.41 3.13 4.70
N GLN A 890 1.41 1.98 4.04
CA GLN A 890 0.31 1.55 3.17
C GLN A 890 -0.99 1.33 3.96
N LEU A 891 -0.90 0.71 5.15
CA LEU A 891 -2.07 0.48 6.02
C LEU A 891 -2.76 1.78 6.45
N ARG A 892 -2.02 2.88 6.61
CA ARG A 892 -2.59 4.22 6.86
C ARG A 892 -3.05 4.91 5.56
N LYS A 893 -2.25 4.83 4.50
CA LYS A 893 -2.45 5.63 3.28
C LYS A 893 -3.51 5.07 2.34
N CYS A 894 -3.72 3.75 2.37
CA CYS A 894 -4.64 3.04 1.47
C CYS A 894 -5.97 2.66 2.16
N ASP A 895 -6.18 3.11 3.41
CA ASP A 895 -7.40 2.83 4.17
C ASP A 895 -8.35 4.04 4.17
N ARG A 896 -9.49 3.92 3.47
CA ARG A 896 -10.54 4.95 3.44
C ARG A 896 -11.13 5.26 4.82
N PHE A 897 -11.15 4.25 5.70
CA PHE A 897 -11.67 4.34 7.07
C PHE A 897 -10.54 4.51 8.11
N TRP A 898 -9.36 5.01 7.72
CA TRP A 898 -8.35 5.46 8.69
C TRP A 898 -8.98 6.43 9.68
N TYR A 899 -8.76 6.24 10.99
CA TYR A 899 -9.58 6.94 11.99
C TYR A 899 -9.47 8.47 11.94
N GLU A 900 -8.39 9.05 11.41
CA GLU A 900 -8.23 10.50 11.25
C GLU A 900 -8.75 11.03 9.88
N THR A 901 -9.41 10.23 9.05
CA THR A 901 -9.86 10.59 7.68
C THR A 901 -10.65 11.91 7.64
N ASP A 902 -10.42 12.72 6.59
CA ASP A 902 -11.13 14.00 6.38
C ASP A 902 -12.42 13.89 5.55
N ASP A 903 -12.76 12.68 5.05
CA ASP A 903 -13.98 12.42 4.28
C ASP A 903 -15.23 12.80 5.12
N PRO A 904 -16.06 13.75 4.66
CA PRO A 904 -17.20 14.25 5.43
C PRO A 904 -18.26 13.19 5.75
N ASN A 905 -18.32 12.08 5.00
CA ASN A 905 -19.27 10.99 5.26
C ASN A 905 -18.75 10.00 6.32
N LEU A 906 -17.43 9.92 6.49
CA LEU A 906 -16.75 8.84 7.23
C LEU A 906 -15.97 9.30 8.46
N ARG A 907 -15.65 10.59 8.53
CA ARG A 907 -14.87 11.19 9.60
C ARG A 907 -15.56 11.07 10.95
N PHE A 908 -14.77 11.06 12.01
CA PHE A 908 -15.26 11.42 13.34
C PHE A 908 -15.33 12.95 13.44
N THR A 909 -16.17 13.52 14.31
CA THR A 909 -16.09 14.96 14.60
C THR A 909 -14.76 15.27 15.30
N GLU A 910 -14.28 16.53 15.25
CA GLU A 910 -13.03 16.87 15.95
C GLU A 910 -13.09 16.60 17.46
N ALA A 911 -14.27 16.79 18.08
CA ALA A 911 -14.51 16.41 19.47
C ALA A 911 -14.28 14.89 19.67
N GLN A 912 -14.90 14.06 18.83
CA GLN A 912 -14.73 12.60 18.88
C GLN A 912 -13.27 12.16 18.64
N LEU A 913 -12.55 12.80 17.70
CA LEU A 913 -11.12 12.54 17.50
C LEU A 913 -10.28 12.92 18.72
N ASN A 914 -10.57 14.04 19.36
CA ASN A 914 -9.87 14.48 20.57
C ASN A 914 -10.13 13.53 21.75
N GLU A 915 -11.30 12.90 21.82
CA GLU A 915 -11.59 11.84 22.79
C GLU A 915 -10.85 10.53 22.46
N ILE A 916 -10.81 10.09 21.19
CA ILE A 916 -10.04 8.92 20.76
C ILE A 916 -8.54 9.10 21.05
N ARG A 917 -7.98 10.28 20.77
CA ARG A 917 -6.56 10.63 20.99
C ARG A 917 -6.10 10.61 22.46
N LYS A 918 -7.02 10.47 23.44
CA LYS A 918 -6.68 10.25 24.85
C LYS A 918 -6.37 8.77 25.17
N THR A 919 -6.64 7.86 24.25
CA THR A 919 -6.55 6.41 24.50
C THR A 919 -5.09 5.96 24.68
N THR A 920 -4.82 5.28 25.79
CA THR A 920 -3.56 4.56 26.05
C THR A 920 -3.87 3.09 26.36
N LEU A 921 -2.95 2.17 26.04
CA LEU A 921 -3.17 0.75 26.34
C LEU A 921 -3.30 0.53 27.86
N ALA A 922 -2.56 1.31 28.65
CA ALA A 922 -2.67 1.33 30.10
C ALA A 922 -4.10 1.64 30.58
N LYS A 923 -4.78 2.62 29.97
CA LYS A 923 -6.16 2.97 30.32
C LYS A 923 -7.15 1.90 29.90
N ILE A 924 -7.03 1.33 28.69
CA ILE A 924 -7.90 0.21 28.26
C ILE A 924 -7.76 -0.96 29.25
N ILE A 925 -6.54 -1.32 29.65
CA ILE A 925 -6.32 -2.39 30.63
C ILE A 925 -6.95 -2.04 31.98
N CYS A 926 -6.74 -0.82 32.49
CA CYS A 926 -7.36 -0.33 33.72
C CYS A 926 -8.90 -0.48 33.75
N GLU A 927 -9.59 -0.04 32.69
CA GLU A 927 -11.06 -0.09 32.62
C GLU A 927 -11.61 -1.53 32.56
N ASN A 928 -10.80 -2.46 32.04
CA ASN A 928 -11.23 -3.83 31.74
C ASN A 928 -10.71 -4.90 32.73
N MET A 929 -9.87 -4.50 33.69
CA MET A 929 -9.52 -5.28 34.89
C MET A 929 -10.71 -5.44 35.85
N GLU A 930 -10.71 -6.51 36.63
CA GLU A 930 -11.73 -6.82 37.65
C GLU A 930 -11.49 -6.04 38.94
N ILE A 931 -10.24 -5.94 39.37
CA ILE A 931 -9.84 -5.18 40.54
C ILE A 931 -8.85 -4.09 40.10
N THR A 932 -9.39 -2.90 39.88
CA THR A 932 -8.60 -1.71 39.52
C THR A 932 -7.64 -1.34 40.64
N GLY A 933 -6.35 -1.21 40.32
CA GLY A 933 -5.33 -0.72 41.23
C GLY A 933 -4.57 0.45 40.62
N ASP A 934 -3.25 0.44 40.79
CA ASP A 934 -2.35 1.34 40.08
C ASP A 934 -1.88 0.71 38.76
N MET A 935 -1.52 1.56 37.79
CA MET A 935 -0.97 1.17 36.50
C MET A 935 0.07 2.21 36.06
N GLN A 936 1.15 1.80 35.40
CA GLN A 936 2.11 2.75 34.81
C GLN A 936 1.52 3.43 33.56
N ARG A 937 1.91 4.69 33.32
CA ARG A 937 1.28 5.54 32.30
C ARG A 937 1.39 4.99 30.87
N ALA A 938 2.53 4.39 30.52
CA ALA A 938 2.74 3.72 29.24
C ALA A 938 2.87 2.21 29.49
N ALA A 939 1.93 1.42 28.98
CA ALA A 939 1.89 -0.03 29.24
C ALA A 939 3.08 -0.78 28.61
N PHE A 940 3.54 -0.36 27.43
CA PHE A 940 4.67 -0.95 26.70
C PHE A 940 6.05 -0.70 27.34
N ASP A 941 6.16 0.32 28.20
CA ASP A 941 7.41 0.67 28.86
C ASP A 941 7.38 0.11 30.29
N LEU A 942 8.51 -0.36 30.80
CA LEU A 942 8.62 -0.89 32.16
C LEU A 942 8.26 0.20 33.20
N PRO A 943 7.68 -0.19 34.35
CA PRO A 943 7.38 0.74 35.43
C PRO A 943 8.66 1.33 36.01
N SER A 944 8.67 2.65 36.22
CA SER A 944 9.80 3.40 36.78
C SER A 944 9.29 4.55 37.62
N ASN A 945 9.78 4.70 38.85
CA ASN A 945 9.33 5.72 39.80
C ASN A 945 9.42 7.17 39.26
N PHE A 946 10.23 7.42 38.22
CA PHE A 946 10.38 8.72 37.60
C PHE A 946 9.92 8.76 36.14
N LEU A 947 10.37 7.81 35.30
CA LEU A 947 10.12 7.86 33.84
C LEU A 947 8.75 7.31 33.43
N ASN A 948 8.21 6.36 34.19
CA ASN A 948 6.91 5.72 33.91
C ASN A 948 6.25 5.29 35.23
N PRO A 949 5.86 6.26 36.08
CA PRO A 949 5.37 5.95 37.43
C PRO A 949 4.02 5.26 37.35
N ARG A 950 3.81 4.31 38.27
CA ARG A 950 2.47 3.78 38.54
C ARG A 950 1.61 4.86 39.17
N VAL A 951 0.40 5.04 38.65
CA VAL A 951 -0.60 5.97 39.15
C VAL A 951 -1.94 5.25 39.28
N PRO A 952 -2.85 5.69 40.18
CA PRO A 952 -4.16 5.08 40.30
C PRO A 952 -4.94 5.17 38.99
N CYS A 953 -5.55 4.07 38.53
CA CYS A 953 -6.26 3.99 37.24
C CYS A 953 -7.31 5.09 37.01
N HIS A 954 -7.93 5.60 38.09
CA HIS A 954 -8.93 6.68 38.02
C HIS A 954 -8.34 8.06 37.71
N THR A 955 -7.02 8.26 37.86
CA THR A 955 -6.32 9.53 37.54
C THR A 955 -5.90 9.63 36.08
N MET A 956 -5.97 8.52 35.32
CA MET A 956 -5.66 8.50 33.90
C MET A 956 -6.84 9.05 33.09
N PRO A 957 -6.59 9.89 32.04
CA PRO A 957 -7.65 10.39 31.16
C PRO A 957 -8.51 9.25 30.61
N GLN A 958 -9.82 9.49 30.54
CA GLN A 958 -10.79 8.56 29.96
C GLN A 958 -11.42 9.19 28.71
N ILE A 959 -11.81 8.35 27.76
CA ILE A 959 -12.67 8.74 26.63
C ILE A 959 -14.04 9.19 27.17
N ASP A 960 -14.43 10.43 26.89
CA ASP A 960 -15.79 10.90 27.18
C ASP A 960 -16.72 10.58 26.00
N LEU A 961 -17.61 9.62 26.22
CA LEU A 961 -18.59 9.21 25.21
C LEU A 961 -19.71 10.24 25.01
N SER A 962 -19.77 11.33 25.80
CA SER A 962 -20.69 12.44 25.55
C SER A 962 -20.49 13.08 24.15
N ALA A 963 -19.29 12.98 23.57
CA ALA A 963 -19.00 13.41 22.19
C ALA A 963 -19.69 12.56 21.10
N TRP A 964 -20.26 11.40 21.46
CA TRP A 964 -21.13 10.58 20.60
C TRP A 964 -22.62 10.75 20.91
N ARG A 965 -23.00 11.70 21.77
CA ARG A 965 -24.41 12.02 21.99
C ARG A 965 -25.01 12.60 20.71
N GLU A 966 -25.90 11.84 20.08
CA GLU A 966 -26.85 12.38 19.14
C GLU A 966 -27.92 13.14 19.93
N ASN A 967 -27.79 14.47 19.93
CA ASN A 967 -28.95 15.30 20.23
C ASN A 967 -29.97 15.02 19.12
N VAL A 968 -31.23 14.75 19.47
CA VAL A 968 -32.33 14.86 18.52
C VAL A 968 -32.48 16.36 18.23
N VAL A 969 -31.70 16.88 17.28
CA VAL A 969 -31.61 18.32 16.98
C VAL A 969 -32.92 18.76 16.32
N VAL A 970 -33.86 19.21 17.16
CA VAL A 970 -35.09 19.90 16.72
C VAL A 970 -34.74 21.21 15.99
N GLY A 971 -33.55 21.76 16.25
CA GLY A 971 -32.95 22.86 15.50
C GLY A 971 -31.76 23.48 16.23
N CYS A 972 -31.01 24.32 15.54
CA CYS A 972 -29.97 25.18 16.10
C CYS A 972 -30.57 26.51 16.57
N GLN A 973 -29.93 27.20 17.52
CA GLN A 973 -30.32 28.58 17.85
C GLN A 973 -29.42 29.58 17.11
N ILE A 974 -30.00 30.41 16.26
CA ILE A 974 -29.30 31.43 15.45
C ILE A 974 -29.99 32.78 15.68
N SER A 975 -29.27 33.76 16.22
CA SER A 975 -29.80 35.07 16.67
C SER A 975 -31.14 35.00 17.40
N GLY A 976 -31.23 34.11 18.39
CA GLY A 976 -32.41 33.91 19.23
C GLY A 976 -33.54 33.09 18.61
N ARG A 977 -33.49 32.78 17.31
CA ARG A 977 -34.48 31.97 16.59
C ARG A 977 -34.05 30.51 16.53
N GLN A 978 -35.02 29.59 16.60
CA GLN A 978 -34.78 28.17 16.42
C GLN A 978 -34.91 27.80 14.94
N ILE A 979 -33.85 27.24 14.36
CA ILE A 979 -33.69 26.98 12.93
C ILE A 979 -33.54 25.47 12.72
N GLY A 980 -34.40 24.86 11.91
CA GLY A 980 -34.35 23.41 11.68
C GLY A 980 -33.04 22.97 11.00
N VAL A 981 -32.63 21.72 11.22
CA VAL A 981 -31.49 21.12 10.49
C VAL A 981 -31.74 21.22 8.98
N GLY A 982 -30.72 21.66 8.24
CA GLY A 982 -30.77 21.92 6.80
C GLY A 982 -31.31 23.30 6.42
N GLN A 983 -31.80 24.10 7.39
CA GLN A 983 -32.25 25.47 7.15
C GLN A 983 -31.14 26.48 7.48
N SER A 984 -31.17 27.62 6.79
CA SER A 984 -30.27 28.75 7.04
C SER A 984 -31.00 29.96 7.64
N ALA A 985 -30.24 30.78 8.35
CA ALA A 985 -30.67 32.06 8.87
C ALA A 985 -29.50 33.05 8.91
N PHE A 986 -29.81 34.33 8.72
CA PHE A 986 -28.85 35.42 8.80
C PHE A 986 -28.81 35.95 10.24
N PRO A 987 -27.78 35.66 11.05
CA PRO A 987 -27.66 36.27 12.38
C PRO A 987 -27.42 37.78 12.33
N SER A 988 -26.83 38.27 11.23
CA SER A 988 -26.48 39.66 10.94
C SER A 988 -26.53 39.90 9.42
N PRO A 989 -26.54 41.14 8.92
CA PRO A 989 -26.80 41.41 7.50
C PRO A 989 -25.75 40.86 6.52
N CYS A 990 -24.50 40.65 6.96
CA CYS A 990 -23.41 40.12 6.13
C CYS A 990 -22.87 38.76 6.59
N THR A 991 -23.60 38.04 7.44
CA THR A 991 -23.28 36.66 7.83
C THR A 991 -24.49 35.77 7.60
N SER A 992 -24.30 34.62 6.95
CA SER A 992 -25.31 33.58 6.83
C SER A 992 -24.85 32.33 7.57
N CYS A 993 -25.75 31.71 8.33
CA CYS A 993 -25.48 30.48 9.04
C CYS A 993 -26.47 29.39 8.64
N ILE A 994 -25.98 28.17 8.44
CA ILE A 994 -26.79 26.97 8.24
C ILE A 994 -26.75 26.11 9.50
N CYS A 995 -27.90 25.57 9.88
CA CYS A 995 -27.98 24.55 10.92
C CYS A 995 -27.68 23.17 10.31
N THR A 996 -26.63 22.51 10.78
CA THR A 996 -26.27 21.14 10.39
C THR A 996 -26.45 20.18 11.57
N ASN A 997 -26.34 18.88 11.33
CA ASN A 997 -26.27 17.88 12.40
C ASN A 997 -25.06 18.06 13.33
N GLU A 998 -24.02 18.78 12.89
CA GLU A 998 -22.82 19.10 13.68
C GLU A 998 -22.98 20.42 14.48
N GLY A 999 -24.06 21.19 14.27
CA GLY A 999 -24.31 22.48 14.91
C GLY A 999 -24.50 23.63 13.91
N THR A 1000 -24.24 24.87 14.36
CA THR A 1000 -24.37 26.05 13.48
C THR A 1000 -23.06 26.31 12.73
N GLN A 1001 -23.09 26.29 11.40
CA GLN A 1001 -21.95 26.67 10.55
C GLN A 1001 -22.24 28.02 9.90
N CYS A 1002 -21.35 28.99 10.06
CA CYS A 1002 -21.54 30.37 9.58
C CYS A 1002 -20.48 30.77 8.55
N ALA A 1003 -20.90 31.53 7.54
CA ALA A 1003 -20.05 32.09 6.51
C ALA A 1003 -20.34 33.58 6.29
N SER A 1004 -19.28 34.37 6.14
CA SER A 1004 -19.36 35.77 5.74
C SER A 1004 -19.81 35.90 4.30
N LEU A 1005 -20.73 36.83 4.04
CA LEU A 1005 -21.27 37.12 2.72
C LEU A 1005 -20.43 38.20 2.03
N ARG A 1006 -20.20 38.02 0.72
CA ARG A 1006 -19.66 39.06 -0.14
C ARG A 1006 -20.81 39.93 -0.64
N ILE A 1007 -20.81 41.21 -0.28
CA ILE A 1007 -21.86 42.15 -0.68
C ILE A 1007 -21.49 42.78 -2.02
N THR A 1008 -22.41 42.72 -2.99
CA THR A 1008 -22.25 43.30 -4.33
C THR A 1008 -22.94 44.66 -4.49
N ASP A 1009 -23.99 44.94 -3.72
CA ASP A 1009 -24.64 46.26 -3.66
C ASP A 1009 -25.03 46.65 -2.22
N CYS A 1010 -24.30 47.63 -1.68
CA CYS A 1010 -24.56 48.20 -0.37
C CYS A 1010 -25.86 49.02 -0.28
N ASN A 1011 -26.37 49.55 -1.41
CA ASN A 1011 -27.65 50.27 -1.44
C ASN A 1011 -28.84 49.31 -1.37
N GLN A 1012 -28.72 48.12 -1.97
CA GLN A 1012 -29.71 47.06 -1.78
C GLN A 1012 -29.71 46.59 -0.32
N LEU A 1013 -28.54 46.31 0.25
CA LEU A 1013 -28.42 45.89 1.66
C LEU A 1013 -29.08 46.91 2.62
N ALA A 1014 -28.89 48.21 2.36
CA ALA A 1014 -29.49 49.32 3.13
C ALA A 1014 -31.01 49.49 2.96
N ARG A 1015 -31.66 48.75 2.04
CA ARG A 1015 -33.13 48.65 1.94
C ARG A 1015 -33.68 47.45 2.68
N GLU A 1016 -32.88 46.40 2.84
CA GLU A 1016 -33.28 45.13 3.46
C GLU A 1016 -33.01 45.11 4.98
N TRP A 1017 -31.99 45.85 5.44
CA TRP A 1017 -31.58 45.94 6.84
C TRP A 1017 -31.39 47.39 7.30
N SER A 1018 -31.58 47.67 8.59
CA SER A 1018 -31.40 49.02 9.13
C SER A 1018 -29.93 49.43 9.13
N ARG A 1019 -29.66 50.72 8.97
CA ARG A 1019 -28.30 51.29 8.95
C ARG A 1019 -27.52 50.93 10.21
N GLU A 1020 -28.19 50.91 11.36
CA GLU A 1020 -27.61 50.54 12.65
C GLU A 1020 -27.21 49.07 12.70
N ALA A 1021 -28.00 48.16 12.11
CA ALA A 1021 -27.68 46.74 12.02
C ALA A 1021 -26.53 46.45 11.06
N ILE A 1022 -26.43 47.20 9.94
CA ILE A 1022 -25.35 47.07 8.96
C ILE A 1022 -24.03 47.63 9.51
N LEU A 1023 -24.07 48.73 10.27
CA LEU A 1023 -22.87 49.30 10.91
C LEU A 1023 -22.40 48.54 12.16
N ALA A 1024 -23.27 47.73 12.77
CA ALA A 1024 -22.94 46.85 13.91
C ALA A 1024 -22.40 45.47 13.49
N ASP A 1025 -22.43 45.14 12.20
CA ASP A 1025 -21.82 43.94 11.64
C ASP A 1025 -20.44 44.30 11.05
N ASP A 1026 -19.36 43.78 11.63
CA ASP A 1026 -18.00 44.10 11.23
C ASP A 1026 -17.70 43.77 9.75
N VAL A 1027 -18.30 42.70 9.23
CA VAL A 1027 -18.14 42.24 7.84
C VAL A 1027 -18.88 43.18 6.88
N CYS A 1028 -20.05 43.68 7.27
CA CYS A 1028 -20.75 44.74 6.55
C CYS A 1028 -20.04 46.08 6.64
N SER A 1029 -19.55 46.46 7.82
CA SER A 1029 -18.89 47.74 8.07
C SER A 1029 -17.60 47.85 7.23
N ALA A 1030 -16.85 46.77 7.11
CA ALA A 1030 -15.69 46.69 6.22
C ALA A 1030 -16.05 46.79 4.72
N GLN A 1031 -17.15 46.20 4.27
CA GLN A 1031 -17.54 46.18 2.85
C GLN A 1031 -18.36 47.42 2.40
N CYS A 1032 -19.14 48.02 3.29
CA CYS A 1032 -20.15 49.04 2.98
C CYS A 1032 -20.04 50.33 3.83
N GLY A 1033 -19.14 50.40 4.81
CA GLY A 1033 -19.04 51.53 5.74
C GLY A 1033 -18.85 52.88 5.05
N LEU A 1034 -18.04 52.94 3.98
CA LEU A 1034 -17.81 54.17 3.21
C LEU A 1034 -19.09 54.71 2.55
N VAL A 1035 -19.94 53.84 2.00
CA VAL A 1035 -21.21 54.21 1.37
C VAL A 1035 -22.20 54.72 2.42
N LEU A 1036 -22.18 54.14 3.63
CA LEU A 1036 -23.09 54.47 4.72
C LEU A 1036 -22.64 55.66 5.59
N GLN A 1037 -21.38 56.12 5.47
CA GLN A 1037 -20.84 57.26 6.21
C GLN A 1037 -20.90 58.59 5.43
N GLY A 1038 -21.11 58.56 4.11
CA GLY A 1038 -21.00 59.72 3.21
C GLY A 1038 -21.99 60.90 3.36
N ASN A 1039 -22.75 60.99 4.47
CA ASN A 1039 -23.82 61.99 4.67
C ASN A 1039 -23.56 62.97 5.84
N GLN A 1040 -22.30 63.24 6.20
CA GLN A 1040 -21.96 64.33 7.12
C GLN A 1040 -20.73 65.16 6.65
N ALA A 1041 -21.01 66.33 6.08
CA ALA A 1041 -20.09 67.47 5.99
C ALA A 1041 -20.90 68.80 5.96
N PRO A 1042 -20.35 69.96 6.42
CA PRO A 1042 -21.19 71.04 6.95
C PRO A 1042 -21.20 72.39 6.17
N GLY A 1043 -22.30 73.14 6.30
CA GLY A 1043 -22.45 74.56 5.90
C GLY A 1043 -22.91 74.78 4.44
N ILE A 1044 -23.65 75.84 4.06
CA ILE A 1044 -24.09 77.08 4.75
C ILE A 1044 -25.54 77.45 4.24
N PRO A 1045 -26.12 78.67 4.39
CA PRO A 1045 -27.30 78.89 5.23
C PRO A 1045 -28.64 79.16 4.52
N GLY A 1046 -29.73 79.04 5.27
CA GLY A 1046 -30.87 79.97 5.16
C GLY A 1046 -32.22 79.38 4.75
N LEU A 1047 -33.09 79.13 5.73
CA LEU A 1047 -34.44 79.73 5.88
C LEU A 1047 -35.21 79.04 7.03
N SER A 1048 -36.14 79.77 7.65
CA SER A 1048 -36.96 79.34 8.80
C SER A 1048 -38.21 80.24 8.88
N PRO A 1049 -39.34 79.82 9.48
CA PRO A 1049 -39.79 78.46 9.81
C PRO A 1049 -41.22 78.18 9.22
N PRO A 1050 -42.26 77.61 9.90
CA PRO A 1050 -43.06 76.53 9.30
C PRO A 1050 -44.55 76.93 9.06
N PRO A 1051 -45.46 75.99 8.71
CA PRO A 1051 -46.15 75.28 9.79
C PRO A 1051 -46.54 73.80 9.52
N SER A 1052 -46.59 73.06 10.63
CA SER A 1052 -47.36 71.84 10.91
C SER A 1052 -48.32 71.25 9.85
N ARG A 1053 -48.29 69.90 9.73
CA ARG A 1053 -49.49 69.09 9.97
C ARG A 1053 -49.16 67.66 10.41
N THR A 1054 -49.86 67.23 11.45
CA THR A 1054 -50.06 65.82 11.81
C THR A 1054 -50.82 65.09 10.71
N ILE A 1055 -50.38 63.89 10.33
CA ILE A 1055 -50.86 62.58 10.85
C ILE A 1055 -49.74 61.56 10.59
#